data_AF-A0A512UHB8-F1
#
_entry.id   AF-A0A512UHB8-F1
#
_cell.length_a   1.000
_cell.length_b   1.000
_cell.length_c   1.000
_cell.angle_alpha   90.00
_cell.angle_beta   90.00
_cell.angle_gamma   90.00
#
_symmetry.space_group_name_H-M   'P 1'
#
loop_
_entity.id
_entity.type
_entity.pdbx_description
1 polymer ?
#
loop_
_entity_poly.entity_id
_entity_poly.type
_entity_poly.pdbx_seq_one_letter_code
_entity_poly.pdbx_strand_id
1 'polypeptide(L)'
;MSSQAEEGPSSSQYDGEFALDEPDLEIPDDIDDSAEIASGSPLAPEVMRSVVQTQGSDLSPQMRQFIDKLEYAEIAIGTAHPWENTHHEVSKKGKLNEKEKRLFKYINTVLHYPPCVVLRSKNYKAKTEDTYKVHIIRYLLYIANKTELDETNFRIDGILIVECFKDVTKETQQMPGAIKFYKYALTLLQRCLGVFKAASIQDPYQKAKAIELWQEFPHNQQVLEYYKEYKTLMHQLFIKSNANKKRASLYQKKYTNDDIVRMFINMHIKRPASILLALSDLVYEEATTKNGRNIPIFGFQYTIGKTINAGSRFGLSGVSRHKDVTMCLVSALALSLWYRFDYDTQYGPLTGANALDFLDVDDWYTAKLLFAASKGSTGKNAPNSTEKHAAISTSHANTLATAFFDSIGFKSIKKTHAGRKNQAENADAFGVPLAQIRRAGRWDLDVLEERYTSCFAHAFIHFSAGFREDEQYYIARDIPVPEELQRMIFPWLEEVSEQVENRSKSEKARDGTVPDFLDLLQKFRSIVIQDLALLVDIVPQSIYCKHPITRTLLFQEFKKTMDLRMKNNSIFPPEVKEAADRFNPYFTRKASDIRIGVDQLNTKAEIHFATQQDEMRSLKASLPNLIEQGCKRHFYDLLEHEGNNHDKRHEELLRELKQVKQQNTQLQEIIDKKLDMILFGMSLNQNQSPSTASSHITDTAAPLVQSSEVHDAQRSGENQKNGRPEKKIKTEDPRFQGPEFSLLLKVASIPDLLKEWYDSEPGKPSIEERNRLFKAAWRSSDQKTSLHKRKKTFVAFIHDTLQPKLNLQRDEACMLLETYRKDHDWSMNTMRETLESKKSRNKLFNDIRERKINNFYNFHLTSVCAIADDFAEIKSVVNRNFIP
;
A
#
# COMPACT_ATOMS: atom_id res chain seq x y z
N MET A 1 45.29 16.94 57.45
CA MET A 1 46.19 16.15 58.31
C MET A 1 45.38 14.94 58.76
N SER A 2 45.62 13.70 58.34
CA SER A 2 46.64 13.13 57.44
C SER A 2 46.00 11.86 56.83
N SER A 3 45.77 11.76 55.52
CA SER A 3 46.68 11.37 54.42
C SER A 3 47.11 9.89 54.40
N GLN A 4 46.61 9.15 53.40
CA GLN A 4 47.27 8.02 52.69
C GLN A 4 47.58 6.74 53.50
N ALA A 5 47.64 5.54 52.91
CA ALA A 5 47.19 4.98 51.62
C ALA A 5 47.19 3.45 51.76
N GLU A 6 46.55 2.68 50.87
CA GLU A 6 46.95 1.28 50.64
C GLU A 6 46.50 0.75 49.27
N GLU A 7 47.21 -0.27 48.79
CA GLU A 7 47.16 -0.82 47.42
C GLU A 7 46.17 -2.01 47.32
N GLY A 8 46.03 -2.59 46.11
CA GLY A 8 45.10 -3.71 45.86
C GLY A 8 45.54 -5.06 46.50
N PRO A 9 44.88 -6.19 46.16
CA PRO A 9 45.07 -6.72 44.79
C PRO A 9 43.92 -7.59 44.21
N SER A 10 44.21 -8.13 43.02
CA SER A 10 43.75 -9.39 42.42
C SER A 10 42.27 -9.60 42.10
N SER A 11 41.97 -9.56 40.80
CA SER A 11 40.83 -10.23 40.17
C SER A 11 40.98 -11.76 40.18
N SER A 12 39.94 -12.49 40.59
CA SER A 12 39.79 -13.92 40.30
C SER A 12 38.74 -14.14 39.21
N GLN A 13 39.02 -15.08 38.30
CA GLN A 13 38.07 -15.54 37.30
C GLN A 13 37.04 -16.47 37.95
N TYR A 14 35.80 -16.41 37.50
CA TYR A 14 34.87 -17.54 37.56
C TYR A 14 34.09 -17.59 36.25
N ASP A 15 34.24 -18.71 35.54
CA ASP A 15 33.45 -19.03 34.36
C ASP A 15 32.01 -19.38 34.75
N GLY A 16 31.06 -18.96 33.93
CA GLY A 16 29.63 -19.22 34.13
C GLY A 16 28.93 -19.30 32.77
N GLU A 17 28.60 -20.52 32.35
CA GLU A 17 27.98 -20.81 31.06
C GLU A 17 26.64 -20.10 30.90
N PHE A 18 26.47 -19.33 29.81
CA PHE A 18 25.16 -18.87 29.37
C PHE A 18 24.71 -19.69 28.16
N ALA A 19 23.70 -20.54 28.39
CA ALA A 19 23.06 -21.30 27.34
C ALA A 19 22.33 -20.38 26.35
N LEU A 20 22.51 -20.62 25.06
CA LEU A 20 21.74 -20.00 23.99
C LEU A 20 20.64 -20.96 23.56
N ASP A 21 19.40 -20.70 23.99
CA ASP A 21 18.21 -21.26 23.34
C ASP A 21 17.68 -20.27 22.30
N GLU A 22 17.59 -20.73 21.05
CA GLU A 22 16.98 -20.03 19.90
C GLU A 22 15.43 -20.26 19.86
N PRO A 23 14.69 -19.78 18.83
CA PRO A 23 14.40 -18.38 18.59
C PRO A 23 12.89 -18.11 18.36
N ASP A 24 12.49 -16.83 18.43
CA ASP A 24 11.14 -16.40 18.07
C ASP A 24 10.81 -16.59 16.56
N LEU A 25 9.53 -16.90 16.30
CA LEU A 25 8.96 -17.06 14.96
C LEU A 25 8.75 -15.71 14.25
N GLU A 26 9.78 -15.22 13.56
CA GLU A 26 9.63 -14.12 12.60
C GLU A 26 8.76 -14.54 11.39
N ILE A 27 7.67 -13.79 11.17
CA ILE A 27 6.96 -13.77 9.89
C ILE A 27 7.80 -12.89 8.94
N PRO A 28 8.27 -13.39 7.77
CA PRO A 28 9.15 -12.61 6.92
C PRO A 28 8.48 -11.32 6.40
N ASP A 29 9.15 -10.20 6.63
CA ASP A 29 8.87 -8.93 5.94
C ASP A 29 9.05 -9.06 4.41
N ASP A 30 8.50 -8.09 3.68
CA ASP A 30 8.40 -8.06 2.22
C ASP A 30 9.66 -8.59 1.49
N ILE A 31 9.49 -9.69 0.73
CA ILE A 31 10.51 -10.18 -0.21
C ILE A 31 10.74 -9.10 -1.27
N ASP A 32 11.92 -8.48 -1.23
CA ASP A 32 12.38 -7.47 -2.18
C ASP A 32 12.19 -7.93 -3.64
N ASP A 33 11.47 -7.13 -4.43
CA ASP A 33 11.26 -7.34 -5.87
C ASP A 33 12.59 -7.40 -6.65
N SER A 34 13.74 -7.00 -6.06
CA SER A 34 15.08 -7.21 -6.63
C SER A 34 15.47 -8.68 -6.85
N ALA A 35 14.80 -9.62 -6.17
CA ALA A 35 15.04 -11.07 -6.31
C ALA A 35 14.70 -11.63 -7.71
N GLU A 36 14.05 -10.85 -8.58
CA GLU A 36 13.64 -11.26 -9.94
C GLU A 36 14.85 -11.62 -10.84
N ILE A 37 16.05 -11.13 -10.52
CA ILE A 37 17.30 -11.38 -11.26
C ILE A 37 17.82 -12.83 -11.12
N ALA A 38 17.51 -13.54 -10.02
CA ALA A 38 18.12 -14.85 -9.75
C ALA A 38 17.50 -16.03 -10.53
N SER A 39 16.26 -15.90 -11.02
CA SER A 39 15.48 -17.05 -11.56
C SER A 39 15.79 -17.43 -13.03
N GLY A 40 16.62 -16.64 -13.72
CA GLY A 40 17.07 -16.90 -15.10
C GLY A 40 18.60 -16.88 -15.25
N SER A 41 19.35 -16.69 -14.17
CA SER A 41 20.81 -16.77 -14.23
C SER A 41 21.27 -18.23 -14.41
N PRO A 42 22.26 -18.51 -15.27
CA PRO A 42 22.94 -19.80 -15.32
C PRO A 42 23.47 -20.19 -13.94
N LEU A 43 23.58 -21.49 -13.66
CA LEU A 43 24.26 -21.96 -12.45
C LEU A 43 25.68 -21.36 -12.36
N ALA A 44 26.02 -20.82 -11.18
CA ALA A 44 27.33 -20.26 -10.95
C ALA A 44 28.42 -21.32 -11.25
N PRO A 45 29.54 -20.96 -11.91
CA PRO A 45 30.57 -21.93 -12.33
C PRO A 45 31.18 -22.76 -11.20
N GLU A 46 31.10 -22.29 -9.95
CA GLU A 46 31.48 -23.07 -8.76
C GLU A 46 30.46 -24.17 -8.42
N VAL A 47 29.17 -23.85 -8.48
CA VAL A 47 28.07 -24.82 -8.25
C VAL A 47 28.11 -25.90 -9.33
N MET A 48 28.27 -25.51 -10.60
CA MET A 48 28.40 -26.46 -11.71
C MET A 48 29.60 -27.41 -11.49
N ARG A 49 30.77 -26.88 -11.11
CA ARG A 49 31.94 -27.71 -10.78
C ARG A 49 31.66 -28.69 -9.64
N SER A 50 31.05 -28.24 -8.54
CA SER A 50 30.69 -29.12 -7.42
C SER A 50 29.74 -30.25 -7.85
N VAL A 51 28.73 -29.95 -8.67
CA VAL A 51 27.74 -30.92 -9.16
C VAL A 51 28.38 -31.94 -10.13
N VAL A 52 29.25 -31.49 -11.02
CA VAL A 52 29.96 -32.37 -11.98
C VAL A 52 30.97 -33.28 -11.27
N GLN A 53 31.68 -32.77 -10.26
CA GLN A 53 32.68 -33.50 -9.47
C GLN A 53 32.07 -34.48 -8.44
N THR A 54 30.82 -34.27 -8.03
CA THR A 54 30.12 -35.19 -7.13
C THR A 54 29.84 -36.50 -7.87
N GLN A 55 30.44 -37.60 -7.41
CA GLN A 55 30.12 -38.93 -7.94
C GLN A 55 28.68 -39.32 -7.59
N GLY A 56 28.01 -40.00 -8.51
CA GLY A 56 26.69 -40.55 -8.27
C GLY A 56 26.76 -41.78 -7.39
N SER A 57 26.79 -41.60 -6.07
CA SER A 57 26.55 -42.71 -5.15
C SER A 57 25.10 -43.17 -5.23
N ASP A 58 24.88 -44.43 -4.87
CA ASP A 58 23.56 -44.98 -4.68
C ASP A 58 22.73 -44.17 -3.66
N LEU A 59 21.40 -44.10 -3.86
CA LEU A 59 20.45 -43.57 -2.87
C LEU A 59 20.65 -44.26 -1.51
N SER A 60 20.57 -43.49 -0.42
CA SER A 60 20.70 -44.03 0.94
C SER A 60 19.62 -45.10 1.20
N PRO A 61 19.93 -46.15 2.00
CA PRO A 61 18.97 -47.21 2.29
C PRO A 61 17.65 -46.69 2.89
N GLN A 62 17.69 -45.66 3.74
CA GLN A 62 16.49 -45.03 4.29
C GLN A 62 15.63 -44.36 3.22
N MET A 63 16.26 -43.67 2.25
CA MET A 63 15.55 -42.99 1.18
C MET A 63 14.93 -43.97 0.18
N ARG A 64 15.61 -45.09 -0.12
CA ARG A 64 15.01 -46.19 -0.89
C ARG A 64 13.77 -46.74 -0.20
N GLN A 65 13.87 -47.04 1.10
CA GLN A 65 12.75 -47.56 1.87
C GLN A 65 11.55 -46.59 1.90
N PHE A 66 11.79 -45.28 1.99
CA PHE A 66 10.75 -44.24 1.88
C PHE A 66 10.09 -44.24 0.49
N ILE A 67 10.90 -44.20 -0.58
CA ILE A 67 10.42 -44.22 -1.97
C ILE A 67 9.63 -45.50 -2.25
N ASP A 68 10.08 -46.65 -1.77
CA ASP A 68 9.39 -47.93 -1.96
C ASP A 68 8.02 -47.97 -1.28
N LYS A 69 7.93 -47.43 -0.06
CA LYS A 69 6.70 -47.36 0.76
C LYS A 69 5.80 -46.15 0.49
N LEU A 70 6.06 -45.36 -0.55
CA LEU A 70 5.32 -44.12 -0.80
C LEU A 70 3.85 -44.36 -1.20
N GLU A 71 2.93 -44.17 -0.26
CA GLU A 71 1.48 -44.31 -0.47
C GLU A 71 0.74 -42.99 -0.74
N TYR A 72 1.31 -41.84 -0.34
CA TYR A 72 0.65 -40.53 -0.37
C TYR A 72 1.47 -39.48 -1.14
N ALA A 73 0.82 -38.38 -1.50
CA ALA A 73 1.39 -37.30 -2.31
C ALA A 73 2.47 -36.49 -1.55
N GLU A 74 3.67 -37.06 -1.41
CA GLU A 74 4.76 -36.50 -0.62
C GLU A 74 6.09 -36.46 -1.38
N ILE A 75 6.82 -35.36 -1.14
CA ILE A 75 8.10 -35.03 -1.74
C ILE A 75 9.08 -34.74 -0.59
N ALA A 76 10.17 -35.49 -0.51
CA ALA A 76 11.18 -35.35 0.54
C ALA A 76 12.20 -34.26 0.17
N ILE A 77 12.18 -33.16 0.91
CA ILE A 77 13.05 -31.99 0.74
C ILE A 77 13.21 -31.35 2.12
N GLY A 78 14.45 -30.96 2.46
CA GLY A 78 14.77 -30.27 3.71
C GLY A 78 15.14 -31.17 4.88
N THR A 79 15.06 -30.62 6.09
CA THR A 79 15.42 -31.30 7.35
C THR A 79 14.37 -32.32 7.84
N ALA A 80 13.21 -32.40 7.19
CA ALA A 80 12.14 -33.31 7.57
C ALA A 80 12.59 -34.79 7.46
N HIS A 81 12.49 -35.53 8.56
CA HIS A 81 12.81 -36.96 8.61
C HIS A 81 11.71 -37.79 7.93
N PRO A 82 12.00 -38.48 6.80
CA PRO A 82 10.98 -39.20 6.01
C PRO A 82 10.40 -40.46 6.66
N TRP A 83 10.68 -40.71 7.94
CA TRP A 83 10.21 -41.84 8.73
C TRP A 83 9.30 -41.46 9.91
N GLU A 84 9.09 -40.17 10.17
CA GLU A 84 8.09 -39.71 11.14
C GLU A 84 6.70 -39.70 10.49
N ASN A 85 5.69 -40.11 11.25
CA ASN A 85 4.35 -40.47 10.75
C ASN A 85 3.78 -39.49 9.71
N THR A 86 3.26 -40.02 8.59
CA THR A 86 2.59 -39.23 7.55
C THR A 86 1.58 -38.26 8.17
N HIS A 87 1.84 -36.97 8.00
CA HIS A 87 1.06 -35.92 8.65
C HIS A 87 -0.43 -36.04 8.27
N HIS A 88 -1.32 -35.94 9.26
CA HIS A 88 -2.76 -36.23 9.09
C HIS A 88 -3.44 -35.49 7.92
N GLU A 89 -3.03 -34.25 7.62
CA GLU A 89 -3.50 -33.46 6.46
C GLU A 89 -3.05 -34.01 5.09
N VAL A 90 -2.00 -34.83 5.04
CA VAL A 90 -1.57 -35.54 3.83
C VAL A 90 -2.46 -36.77 3.63
N SER A 91 -2.72 -37.55 4.68
CA SER A 91 -3.61 -38.71 4.63
C SER A 91 -5.05 -38.37 4.24
N LYS A 92 -5.54 -37.16 4.60
CA LYS A 92 -6.85 -36.64 4.17
C LYS A 92 -7.00 -36.45 2.66
N LYS A 93 -5.91 -36.37 1.89
CA LYS A 93 -5.95 -36.13 0.42
C LYS A 93 -6.11 -37.40 -0.42
N GLY A 94 -6.20 -38.57 0.23
CA GLY A 94 -6.30 -39.87 -0.45
C GLY A 94 -4.94 -40.47 -0.78
N LYS A 95 -4.94 -41.79 -1.04
CA LYS A 95 -3.74 -42.51 -1.51
C LYS A 95 -3.48 -42.20 -2.98
N LEU A 96 -2.22 -42.16 -3.38
CA LEU A 96 -1.82 -42.03 -4.77
C LEU A 96 -2.32 -43.22 -5.60
N ASN A 97 -2.76 -42.96 -6.83
CA ASN A 97 -2.97 -44.03 -7.82
C ASN A 97 -1.61 -44.52 -8.38
N GLU A 98 -1.59 -45.67 -9.07
CA GLU A 98 -0.32 -46.26 -9.53
C GLU A 98 0.50 -45.37 -10.48
N LYS A 99 -0.16 -44.54 -11.30
CA LYS A 99 0.54 -43.59 -12.19
C LYS A 99 1.17 -42.46 -11.39
N GLU A 100 0.43 -41.89 -10.43
CA GLU A 100 0.96 -40.90 -9.50
C GLU A 100 2.11 -41.46 -8.67
N LYS A 101 1.99 -42.69 -8.14
CA LYS A 101 3.06 -43.35 -7.39
C LYS A 101 4.34 -43.44 -8.21
N ARG A 102 4.30 -43.93 -9.45
CA ARG A 102 5.50 -44.04 -10.29
C ARG A 102 6.15 -42.67 -10.53
N LEU A 103 5.35 -41.65 -10.84
CA LEU A 103 5.85 -40.29 -11.02
C LEU A 103 6.47 -39.71 -9.73
N PHE A 104 5.82 -39.85 -8.59
CA PHE A 104 6.34 -39.37 -7.31
C PHE A 104 7.60 -40.15 -6.86
N LYS A 105 7.68 -41.46 -7.11
CA LYS A 105 8.88 -42.28 -6.86
C LYS A 105 10.05 -41.82 -7.74
N TYR A 106 9.81 -41.57 -9.02
CA TYR A 106 10.79 -41.02 -9.95
C TYR A 106 11.30 -39.64 -9.49
N ILE A 107 10.41 -38.72 -9.13
CA ILE A 107 10.82 -37.36 -8.74
C ILE A 107 11.55 -37.35 -7.39
N ASN A 108 11.16 -38.15 -6.40
CA ASN A 108 11.93 -38.31 -5.16
C ASN A 108 13.33 -38.92 -5.45
N THR A 109 13.44 -39.89 -6.37
CA THR A 109 14.72 -40.45 -6.83
C THR A 109 15.63 -39.38 -7.44
N VAL A 110 15.10 -38.57 -8.37
CA VAL A 110 15.81 -37.46 -9.02
C VAL A 110 16.28 -36.42 -8.00
N LEU A 111 15.40 -36.03 -7.06
CA LEU A 111 15.70 -35.02 -6.05
C LEU A 111 16.78 -35.49 -5.07
N HIS A 112 16.78 -36.77 -4.67
CA HIS A 112 17.75 -37.34 -3.72
C HIS A 112 19.02 -37.92 -4.34
N TYR A 113 19.16 -37.90 -5.67
CA TYR A 113 20.44 -38.18 -6.31
C TYR A 113 21.54 -37.24 -5.75
N PRO A 114 22.72 -37.71 -5.30
CA PRO A 114 23.63 -36.89 -4.51
C PRO A 114 24.08 -35.58 -5.19
N PRO A 115 24.41 -35.54 -6.49
CA PRO A 115 24.64 -34.29 -7.23
C PRO A 115 23.45 -33.31 -7.21
N CYS A 116 22.20 -33.82 -7.18
CA CYS A 116 21.00 -32.99 -7.02
C CYS A 116 20.84 -32.47 -5.58
N VAL A 117 21.28 -33.21 -4.56
CA VAL A 117 21.32 -32.72 -3.17
C VAL A 117 22.30 -31.54 -3.06
N VAL A 118 23.51 -31.66 -3.63
CA VAL A 118 24.51 -30.58 -3.70
C VAL A 118 24.00 -29.37 -4.50
N LEU A 119 23.29 -29.61 -5.61
CA LEU A 119 22.66 -28.55 -6.40
C LEU A 119 21.62 -27.78 -5.56
N ARG A 120 20.78 -28.49 -4.79
CA ARG A 120 19.74 -27.87 -3.96
C ARG A 120 20.34 -27.09 -2.79
N SER A 121 21.25 -27.67 -2.02
CA SER A 121 21.84 -27.01 -0.84
C SER A 121 22.57 -25.70 -1.18
N LYS A 122 23.18 -25.58 -2.37
CA LYS A 122 23.81 -24.34 -2.85
C LYS A 122 22.85 -23.32 -3.49
N ASN A 123 21.61 -23.69 -3.84
CA ASN A 123 20.63 -22.78 -4.48
C ASN A 123 19.42 -22.45 -3.60
N TYR A 124 19.23 -23.15 -2.50
CA TYR A 124 18.09 -22.94 -1.61
C TYR A 124 18.30 -21.72 -0.72
N LYS A 125 17.27 -20.86 -0.66
CA LYS A 125 17.13 -19.94 0.46
C LYS A 125 16.66 -20.74 1.68
N ALA A 126 17.29 -20.53 2.83
CA ALA A 126 16.85 -21.15 4.08
C ALA A 126 15.34 -20.91 4.31
N LYS A 127 14.65 -21.89 4.91
CA LYS A 127 13.20 -21.86 5.21
C LYS A 127 12.26 -21.79 3.98
N THR A 128 12.73 -22.02 2.74
CA THR A 128 11.87 -22.03 1.53
C THR A 128 11.44 -23.43 1.05
N GLU A 129 11.91 -24.47 1.71
CA GLU A 129 11.83 -25.86 1.27
C GLU A 129 10.39 -26.40 1.25
N ASP A 130 9.62 -26.15 2.30
CA ASP A 130 8.20 -26.52 2.40
C ASP A 130 7.35 -25.85 1.31
N THR A 131 7.65 -24.58 1.00
CA THR A 131 6.98 -23.85 -0.09
C THR A 131 7.24 -24.55 -1.43
N TYR A 132 8.49 -24.90 -1.74
CA TYR A 132 8.81 -25.63 -2.98
C TYR A 132 8.20 -27.04 -3.01
N LYS A 133 8.22 -27.77 -1.88
CA LYS A 133 7.54 -29.07 -1.71
C LYS A 133 6.06 -28.96 -2.11
N VAL A 134 5.32 -27.97 -1.61
CA VAL A 134 3.90 -27.75 -1.94
C VAL A 134 3.69 -27.46 -3.44
N HIS A 135 4.53 -26.63 -4.06
CA HIS A 135 4.39 -26.30 -5.49
C HIS A 135 4.72 -27.49 -6.41
N ILE A 136 5.77 -28.27 -6.08
CA ILE A 136 6.12 -29.50 -6.81
C ILE A 136 4.98 -30.52 -6.71
N ILE A 137 4.50 -30.82 -5.49
CA ILE A 137 3.40 -31.78 -5.27
C ILE A 137 2.17 -31.43 -6.12
N ARG A 138 1.74 -30.16 -6.13
CA ARG A 138 0.60 -29.70 -6.92
C ARG A 138 0.81 -29.86 -8.42
N TYR A 139 2.02 -29.56 -8.92
CA TYR A 139 2.34 -29.74 -10.33
C TYR A 139 2.34 -31.21 -10.74
N LEU A 140 2.91 -32.11 -9.92
CA LEU A 140 2.92 -33.55 -10.21
C LEU A 140 1.51 -34.16 -10.23
N LEU A 141 0.66 -33.82 -9.26
CA LEU A 141 -0.74 -34.25 -9.25
C LEU A 141 -1.52 -33.73 -10.46
N TYR A 142 -1.29 -32.47 -10.86
CA TYR A 142 -1.89 -31.92 -12.08
C TYR A 142 -1.44 -32.69 -13.33
N ILE A 143 -0.13 -32.90 -13.51
CA ILE A 143 0.45 -33.59 -14.67
C ILE A 143 -0.04 -35.04 -14.77
N ALA A 144 -0.04 -35.78 -13.65
CA ALA A 144 -0.48 -37.17 -13.61
C ALA A 144 -1.95 -37.34 -14.04
N ASN A 145 -2.81 -36.37 -13.69
CA ASN A 145 -4.23 -36.39 -14.03
C ASN A 145 -4.57 -35.79 -15.40
N LYS A 146 -3.70 -34.95 -16.00
CA LYS A 146 -4.00 -34.20 -17.24
C LYS A 146 -3.29 -34.70 -18.50
N THR A 147 -2.18 -35.41 -18.37
CA THR A 147 -1.29 -35.71 -19.51
C THR A 147 -0.94 -37.19 -19.58
N GLU A 148 -0.52 -37.69 -20.74
CA GLU A 148 0.07 -39.03 -20.89
C GLU A 148 1.53 -39.10 -20.41
N LEU A 149 1.98 -38.11 -19.62
CA LEU A 149 3.34 -38.11 -19.10
C LEU A 149 3.52 -39.14 -17.98
N ASP A 150 4.65 -39.82 -18.03
CA ASP A 150 5.13 -40.87 -17.12
C ASP A 150 6.58 -40.59 -16.69
N GLU A 151 7.15 -41.48 -15.89
CA GLU A 151 8.53 -41.41 -15.41
C GLU A 151 9.61 -41.37 -16.53
N THR A 152 9.31 -41.82 -17.74
CA THR A 152 10.27 -41.89 -18.86
C THR A 152 10.29 -40.59 -19.68
N ASN A 153 9.11 -40.00 -19.90
CA ASN A 153 8.92 -38.83 -20.75
C ASN A 153 8.72 -37.51 -19.98
N PHE A 154 8.68 -37.54 -18.64
CA PHE A 154 8.43 -36.37 -17.79
C PHE A 154 9.32 -35.18 -18.17
N ARG A 155 8.65 -34.05 -18.39
CA ARG A 155 9.26 -32.74 -18.63
C ARG A 155 8.46 -31.64 -17.94
N ILE A 156 9.14 -30.60 -17.54
CA ILE A 156 8.52 -29.36 -17.05
C ILE A 156 8.29 -28.46 -18.27
N ASP A 157 7.12 -27.83 -18.33
CA ASP A 157 6.75 -26.96 -19.45
C ASP A 157 5.96 -25.75 -18.94
N GLY A 158 6.34 -24.55 -19.36
CA GLY A 158 5.72 -23.29 -18.95
C GLY A 158 4.23 -23.20 -19.28
N ILE A 159 3.76 -23.85 -20.35
CA ILE A 159 2.32 -23.88 -20.66
C ILE A 159 1.59 -24.61 -19.51
N LEU A 160 2.07 -25.82 -19.18
CA LEU A 160 1.48 -26.69 -18.16
C LEU A 160 1.58 -26.08 -16.76
N ILE A 161 2.63 -25.28 -16.47
CA ILE A 161 2.73 -24.50 -15.23
C ILE A 161 1.61 -23.46 -15.14
N VAL A 162 1.37 -22.71 -16.21
CA VAL A 162 0.31 -21.70 -16.25
C VAL A 162 -1.06 -22.35 -16.12
N GLU A 163 -1.30 -23.49 -16.76
CA GLU A 163 -2.56 -24.22 -16.63
C GLU A 163 -2.77 -24.82 -15.23
N CYS A 164 -1.76 -25.46 -14.65
CA CYS A 164 -1.77 -25.93 -13.26
C CYS A 164 -2.09 -24.79 -12.29
N PHE A 165 -1.46 -23.62 -12.48
CA PHE A 165 -1.71 -22.43 -11.67
C PHE A 165 -3.14 -21.89 -11.86
N LYS A 166 -3.67 -21.89 -13.09
CA LYS A 166 -5.07 -21.54 -13.40
C LYS A 166 -6.07 -22.48 -12.73
N ASP A 167 -5.78 -23.78 -12.62
CA ASP A 167 -6.65 -24.72 -11.91
C ASP A 167 -6.61 -24.46 -10.40
N VAL A 168 -5.42 -24.43 -9.80
CA VAL A 168 -5.26 -24.22 -8.35
C VAL A 168 -5.82 -22.87 -7.90
N THR A 169 -5.75 -21.82 -8.73
CA THR A 169 -6.34 -20.51 -8.39
C THR A 169 -7.87 -20.49 -8.42
N LYS A 170 -8.53 -21.30 -9.27
CA LYS A 170 -10.00 -21.46 -9.23
C LYS A 170 -10.45 -22.08 -7.91
N GLU A 171 -9.72 -23.08 -7.42
CA GLU A 171 -10.06 -23.80 -6.19
C GLU A 171 -9.74 -23.00 -4.91
N THR A 172 -8.61 -22.29 -4.88
CA THR A 172 -8.03 -21.78 -3.63
C THR A 172 -7.92 -20.26 -3.51
N GLN A 173 -8.39 -19.50 -4.51
CA GLN A 173 -8.33 -18.02 -4.54
C GLN A 173 -6.92 -17.44 -4.26
N GLN A 174 -5.87 -18.14 -4.69
CA GLN A 174 -4.48 -17.78 -4.39
C GLN A 174 -4.03 -16.43 -4.98
N MET A 175 -3.13 -15.76 -4.25
CA MET A 175 -2.63 -14.42 -4.58
C MET A 175 -1.69 -14.40 -5.81
N PRO A 176 -1.60 -13.27 -6.55
CA PRO A 176 -0.77 -13.14 -7.76
C PRO A 176 0.70 -13.51 -7.62
N GLY A 177 1.29 -13.35 -6.43
CA GLY A 177 2.69 -13.69 -6.18
C GLY A 177 2.98 -15.19 -6.24
N ALA A 178 1.97 -16.05 -6.07
CA ALA A 178 2.17 -17.49 -5.93
C ALA A 178 2.80 -18.16 -7.17
N ILE A 179 2.57 -17.64 -8.38
CA ILE A 179 3.17 -18.20 -9.60
C ILE A 179 4.70 -18.00 -9.67
N LYS A 180 5.26 -16.99 -8.98
CA LYS A 180 6.73 -16.84 -8.87
C LYS A 180 7.35 -18.03 -8.13
N PHE A 181 6.70 -18.55 -7.09
CA PHE A 181 7.16 -19.72 -6.35
C PHE A 181 6.99 -21.02 -7.15
N TYR A 182 5.92 -21.15 -7.95
CA TYR A 182 5.79 -22.24 -8.94
C TYR A 182 6.97 -22.23 -9.94
N LYS A 183 7.25 -21.07 -10.56
CA LYS A 183 8.39 -20.94 -11.48
C LYS A 183 9.69 -21.36 -10.80
N TYR A 184 9.99 -20.83 -9.61
CA TYR A 184 11.25 -21.10 -8.93
C TYR A 184 11.43 -22.58 -8.54
N ALA A 185 10.40 -23.19 -7.93
CA ALA A 185 10.42 -24.59 -7.54
C ALA A 185 10.59 -25.54 -8.75
N LEU A 186 9.99 -25.20 -9.89
CA LEU A 186 10.02 -26.02 -11.10
C LEU A 186 11.25 -25.75 -11.99
N THR A 187 11.81 -24.53 -12.01
CA THR A 187 13.16 -24.28 -12.57
C THR A 187 14.21 -25.13 -11.85
N LEU A 188 14.13 -25.23 -10.53
CA LEU A 188 15.03 -26.08 -9.77
C LEU A 188 14.83 -27.56 -10.10
N LEU A 189 13.59 -28.06 -10.11
CA LEU A 189 13.31 -29.46 -10.44
C LEU A 189 13.79 -29.81 -11.87
N GLN A 190 13.64 -28.89 -12.83
CA GLN A 190 14.17 -29.01 -14.19
C GLN A 190 15.69 -29.19 -14.19
N ARG A 191 16.42 -28.39 -13.39
CA ARG A 191 17.88 -28.51 -13.25
C ARG A 191 18.28 -29.84 -12.59
N CYS A 192 17.56 -30.31 -11.58
CA CYS A 192 17.76 -31.64 -11.00
C CYS A 192 17.53 -32.77 -12.03
N LEU A 193 16.50 -32.67 -12.87
CA LEU A 193 16.25 -33.63 -13.96
C LEU A 193 17.40 -33.66 -14.97
N GLY A 194 17.96 -32.50 -15.33
CA GLY A 194 19.15 -32.42 -16.19
C GLY A 194 20.38 -33.09 -15.58
N VAL A 195 20.66 -32.82 -14.30
CA VAL A 195 21.76 -33.45 -13.55
C VAL A 195 21.59 -34.98 -13.46
N PHE A 196 20.37 -35.46 -13.22
CA PHE A 196 20.07 -36.89 -13.17
C PHE A 196 20.17 -37.55 -14.55
N LYS A 197 19.67 -36.92 -15.61
CA LYS A 197 19.78 -37.44 -16.98
C LYS A 197 21.22 -37.43 -17.53
N ALA A 198 22.06 -36.51 -17.04
CA ALA A 198 23.50 -36.48 -17.34
C ALA A 198 24.35 -37.44 -16.49
N ALA A 199 23.75 -38.24 -15.59
CA ALA A 199 24.47 -39.12 -14.67
C ALA A 199 25.36 -40.18 -15.35
N SER A 200 24.97 -40.66 -16.53
CA SER A 200 25.71 -41.67 -17.30
C SER A 200 26.88 -41.10 -18.11
N ILE A 201 27.02 -39.77 -18.21
CA ILE A 201 28.08 -39.12 -18.98
C ILE A 201 29.35 -39.08 -18.12
N GLN A 202 30.37 -39.84 -18.55
CA GLN A 202 31.65 -39.94 -17.84
C GLN A 202 32.54 -38.70 -18.05
N ASP A 203 32.53 -38.11 -19.23
CA ASP A 203 33.33 -36.92 -19.52
C ASP A 203 32.77 -35.67 -18.79
N PRO A 204 33.53 -35.01 -17.90
CA PRO A 204 33.05 -33.87 -17.12
C PRO A 204 32.57 -32.69 -17.98
N TYR A 205 33.17 -32.47 -19.15
CA TYR A 205 32.82 -31.35 -20.03
C TYR A 205 31.51 -31.60 -20.79
N GLN A 206 31.35 -32.78 -21.39
CA GLN A 206 30.07 -33.21 -21.98
C GLN A 206 28.96 -33.28 -20.92
N LYS A 207 29.27 -33.71 -19.69
CA LYS A 207 28.32 -33.73 -18.56
C LYS A 207 27.86 -32.32 -18.20
N ALA A 208 28.79 -31.36 -18.07
CA ALA A 208 28.45 -29.96 -17.84
C ALA A 208 27.57 -29.39 -18.97
N LYS A 209 27.96 -29.60 -20.24
CA LYS A 209 27.20 -29.15 -21.41
C LYS A 209 25.81 -29.79 -21.49
N ALA A 210 25.66 -31.05 -21.09
CA ALA A 210 24.36 -31.72 -20.99
C ALA A 210 23.47 -31.10 -19.90
N ILE A 211 24.05 -30.70 -18.76
CA ILE A 211 23.33 -30.00 -17.67
C ILE A 211 22.95 -28.56 -18.09
N GLU A 212 23.75 -27.90 -18.91
CA GLU A 212 23.46 -26.56 -19.45
C GLU A 212 22.16 -26.53 -20.30
N LEU A 213 21.88 -27.60 -21.05
CA LEU A 213 20.63 -27.73 -21.82
C LEU A 213 19.36 -27.79 -20.95
N TRP A 214 19.49 -28.00 -19.64
CA TRP A 214 18.39 -28.07 -18.67
C TRP A 214 18.34 -26.87 -17.71
N GLN A 215 19.04 -25.77 -18.02
CA GLN A 215 19.01 -24.56 -17.17
C GLN A 215 17.63 -23.89 -17.12
N GLU A 216 16.88 -23.97 -18.21
CA GLU A 216 15.50 -23.50 -18.33
C GLU A 216 14.58 -24.62 -18.85
N PHE A 217 13.28 -24.46 -18.63
CA PHE A 217 12.24 -25.33 -19.18
C PHE A 217 11.57 -24.68 -20.41
N PRO A 218 11.08 -25.45 -21.38
CA PRO A 218 10.32 -24.92 -22.53
C PRO A 218 9.20 -23.98 -22.12
N HIS A 219 8.95 -22.92 -22.89
CA HIS A 219 7.87 -21.95 -22.65
C HIS A 219 7.96 -21.16 -21.31
N ASN A 220 9.12 -21.10 -20.64
CA ASN A 220 9.38 -20.26 -19.45
C ASN A 220 8.84 -18.82 -19.57
N GLN A 221 8.96 -18.24 -20.76
CA GLN A 221 8.45 -16.90 -21.08
C GLN A 221 6.93 -16.76 -20.86
N GLN A 222 6.12 -17.79 -21.15
CA GLN A 222 4.66 -17.74 -20.96
C GLN A 222 4.28 -17.62 -19.48
N VAL A 223 5.08 -18.19 -18.57
CA VAL A 223 4.88 -18.04 -17.11
C VAL A 223 5.10 -16.58 -16.68
N LEU A 224 6.07 -15.89 -17.29
CA LEU A 224 6.35 -14.47 -17.04
C LEU A 224 5.28 -13.56 -17.65
N GLU A 225 4.80 -13.87 -18.85
CA GLU A 225 3.73 -13.13 -19.52
C GLU A 225 2.41 -13.26 -18.76
N TYR A 226 2.00 -14.48 -18.39
CA TYR A 226 0.82 -14.69 -17.57
C TYR A 226 0.91 -14.00 -16.20
N TYR A 227 2.09 -13.96 -15.56
CA TYR A 227 2.28 -13.18 -14.34
C TYR A 227 2.06 -11.67 -14.57
N LYS A 228 2.56 -11.10 -15.67
CA LYS A 228 2.34 -9.69 -16.03
C LYS A 228 0.87 -9.40 -16.31
N GLU A 229 0.19 -10.25 -17.07
CA GLU A 229 -1.24 -10.15 -17.36
C GLU A 229 -2.08 -10.21 -16.08
N TYR A 230 -1.86 -11.23 -15.24
CA TYR A 230 -2.61 -11.42 -14.00
C TYR A 230 -2.37 -10.29 -12.99
N LYS A 231 -1.14 -9.78 -12.88
CA LYS A 231 -0.80 -8.59 -12.09
C LYS A 231 -1.53 -7.34 -12.61
N THR A 232 -1.62 -7.19 -13.93
CA THR A 232 -2.34 -6.06 -14.58
C THR A 232 -3.85 -6.16 -14.35
N LEU A 233 -4.45 -7.33 -14.55
CA LEU A 233 -5.86 -7.60 -14.29
C LEU A 233 -6.23 -7.30 -12.84
N MET A 234 -5.43 -7.78 -11.88
CA MET A 234 -5.65 -7.53 -10.46
C MET A 234 -5.45 -6.06 -10.09
N HIS A 235 -4.51 -5.35 -10.72
CA HIS A 235 -4.37 -3.90 -10.57
C HIS A 235 -5.60 -3.14 -11.09
N GLN A 236 -6.14 -3.53 -12.25
CA GLN A 236 -7.38 -2.96 -12.81
C GLN A 236 -8.60 -3.23 -11.91
N LEU A 237 -8.73 -4.45 -11.36
CA LEU A 237 -9.79 -4.78 -10.40
C LEU A 237 -9.65 -3.96 -9.11
N PHE A 238 -8.44 -3.75 -8.61
CA PHE A 238 -8.16 -2.91 -7.45
C PHE A 238 -8.46 -1.42 -7.71
N ILE A 239 -8.12 -0.91 -8.90
CA ILE A 239 -8.50 0.44 -9.34
C ILE A 239 -10.03 0.58 -9.42
N LYS A 240 -10.73 -0.36 -10.06
CA LYS A 240 -12.22 -0.34 -10.14
C LYS A 240 -12.86 -0.39 -8.74
N SER A 241 -12.35 -1.23 -7.83
CA SER A 241 -12.80 -1.29 -6.43
C SER A 241 -12.59 0.05 -5.70
N ASN A 242 -11.44 0.71 -5.89
CA ASN A 242 -11.14 1.98 -5.23
C ASN A 242 -11.81 3.19 -5.89
N ALA A 243 -12.09 3.15 -7.19
CA ALA A 243 -12.91 4.15 -7.88
C ALA A 243 -14.35 4.12 -7.34
N ASN A 244 -14.92 2.93 -7.13
CA ASN A 244 -16.22 2.77 -6.48
C ASN A 244 -16.21 3.26 -5.02
N LYS A 245 -15.13 3.02 -4.26
CA LYS A 245 -14.97 3.59 -2.90
C LYS A 245 -14.86 5.12 -2.90
N LYS A 246 -14.13 5.72 -3.84
CA LYS A 246 -14.07 7.18 -4.01
C LYS A 246 -15.40 7.79 -4.44
N ARG A 247 -16.20 7.09 -5.26
CA ARG A 247 -17.57 7.50 -5.59
C ARG A 247 -18.50 7.41 -4.38
N ALA A 248 -18.43 6.32 -3.60
CA ALA A 248 -19.20 6.19 -2.36
C ALA A 248 -18.86 7.30 -1.34
N SER A 249 -17.58 7.65 -1.17
CA SER A 249 -17.16 8.74 -0.28
C SER A 249 -17.53 10.15 -0.76
N LEU A 250 -17.96 10.31 -2.02
CA LEU A 250 -18.40 11.61 -2.56
C LEU A 250 -19.91 11.86 -2.42
N TYR A 251 -20.72 10.82 -2.14
CA TYR A 251 -22.17 10.94 -1.95
C TYR A 251 -22.61 11.13 -0.49
N GLN A 252 -21.72 10.97 0.51
CA GLN A 252 -22.03 11.26 1.92
C GLN A 252 -22.00 12.76 2.28
N LYS A 253 -22.62 13.62 1.47
CA LYS A 253 -22.81 15.06 1.76
C LYS A 253 -24.18 15.36 2.39
N LYS A 254 -24.45 14.69 3.52
CA LYS A 254 -25.30 15.08 4.67
C LYS A 254 -25.43 13.85 5.57
N TYR A 255 -24.96 13.97 6.82
CA TYR A 255 -24.84 12.84 7.75
C TYR A 255 -26.18 12.16 8.05
N THR A 256 -26.12 10.83 8.23
CA THR A 256 -27.21 10.01 8.77
C THR A 256 -26.95 9.71 10.25
N ASN A 257 -27.97 9.30 11.00
CA ASN A 257 -27.82 9.05 12.45
C ASN A 257 -26.81 7.94 12.80
N ASP A 258 -26.52 7.02 11.88
CA ASP A 258 -25.52 5.96 12.10
C ASP A 258 -24.07 6.48 11.95
N ASP A 259 -23.87 7.59 11.23
CA ASP A 259 -22.56 8.26 11.13
C ASP A 259 -22.18 8.93 12.48
N ILE A 260 -23.18 9.39 13.24
CA ILE A 260 -23.01 10.01 14.57
C ILE A 260 -22.62 8.96 15.62
N VAL A 261 -23.26 7.78 15.60
CA VAL A 261 -22.97 6.66 16.52
C VAL A 261 -21.60 6.00 16.25
N ARG A 262 -20.92 6.33 15.15
CA ARG A 262 -19.56 5.84 14.84
C ARG A 262 -18.43 6.83 15.16
N MET A 263 -18.72 8.13 15.29
CA MET A 263 -17.80 9.11 15.90
C MET A 263 -17.56 8.81 17.39
N PHE A 264 -18.50 8.09 18.00
CA PHE A 264 -18.61 7.74 19.41
C PHE A 264 -17.51 6.82 19.98
N ILE A 265 -16.76 6.11 19.14
CA ILE A 265 -15.76 5.10 19.57
C ILE A 265 -14.41 5.78 19.85
N ASN A 266 -14.46 6.91 20.57
CA ASN A 266 -13.30 7.72 20.93
C ASN A 266 -12.44 7.00 21.97
N MET A 267 -11.51 6.15 21.50
CA MET A 267 -10.06 6.38 21.56
C MET A 267 -9.25 5.09 21.39
N HIS A 268 -8.19 5.17 20.56
CA HIS A 268 -7.14 4.16 20.52
C HIS A 268 -5.76 4.79 20.52
N ILE A 269 -5.24 4.92 21.74
CA ILE A 269 -3.82 4.85 22.10
C ILE A 269 -3.10 3.75 21.27
N LYS A 270 -1.77 3.82 21.13
CA LYS A 270 -0.99 2.78 20.43
C LYS A 270 -1.26 1.40 21.07
N ARG A 271 -1.88 0.47 20.33
CA ARG A 271 -2.39 -0.82 20.86
C ARG A 271 -1.39 -1.66 21.67
N PRO A 272 -0.12 -1.82 21.26
CA PRO A 272 0.83 -2.54 22.12
C PRO A 272 1.16 -1.78 23.42
N ALA A 273 1.06 -0.45 23.44
CA ALA A 273 1.22 0.33 24.68
C ALA A 273 -0.07 0.33 25.54
N SER A 274 -1.26 0.41 24.93
CA SER A 274 -2.52 0.53 25.69
C SER A 274 -2.92 -0.73 26.46
N ILE A 275 -2.45 -1.90 26.04
CA ILE A 275 -2.62 -3.17 26.75
C ILE A 275 -1.64 -3.28 27.93
N LEU A 276 -0.47 -2.65 27.81
CA LEU A 276 0.60 -2.70 28.82
C LEU A 276 0.48 -1.61 29.90
N LEU A 277 -0.36 -0.58 29.67
CA LEU A 277 -0.70 0.47 30.64
C LEU A 277 -1.03 -0.13 32.01
N ALA A 278 -0.32 0.33 33.03
CA ALA A 278 -0.64 0.10 34.42
C ALA A 278 -1.70 1.09 34.95
N LEU A 279 -2.17 0.88 36.17
CA LEU A 279 -2.93 1.89 36.92
C LEU A 279 -2.04 3.08 37.31
N SER A 280 -0.75 2.85 37.56
CA SER A 280 0.25 3.88 37.87
C SER A 280 0.67 4.75 36.67
N ASP A 281 0.28 4.38 35.45
CA ASP A 281 0.47 5.20 34.23
C ASP A 281 -0.61 6.30 34.07
N LEU A 282 -1.58 6.40 35.00
CA LEU A 282 -2.69 7.36 34.93
C LEU A 282 -2.35 8.67 35.63
N VAL A 283 -2.65 9.80 34.99
CA VAL A 283 -2.35 11.14 35.49
C VAL A 283 -3.58 12.04 35.39
N TYR A 284 -3.74 13.02 36.27
CA TYR A 284 -4.81 14.02 36.19
C TYR A 284 -4.23 15.43 36.33
N GLU A 285 -4.31 16.25 35.28
CA GLU A 285 -3.76 17.60 35.24
C GLU A 285 -4.86 18.61 34.85
N GLU A 286 -4.91 19.77 35.48
CA GLU A 286 -5.72 20.90 34.98
C GLU A 286 -4.87 21.81 34.11
N ALA A 287 -5.24 21.92 32.83
CA ALA A 287 -4.53 22.79 31.89
C ALA A 287 -5.37 24.02 31.54
N THR A 288 -4.86 25.22 31.82
CA THR A 288 -5.48 26.47 31.37
C THR A 288 -5.37 26.62 29.86
N THR A 289 -6.51 26.66 29.17
CA THR A 289 -6.56 26.91 27.73
C THR A 289 -6.24 28.36 27.38
N LYS A 290 -5.95 28.61 26.09
CA LYS A 290 -5.84 29.96 25.53
C LYS A 290 -7.09 30.83 25.78
N ASN A 291 -8.24 30.22 26.02
CA ASN A 291 -9.52 30.89 26.26
C ASN A 291 -9.78 31.14 27.77
N GLY A 292 -8.75 30.99 28.62
CA GLY A 292 -8.78 31.40 30.03
C GLY A 292 -9.53 30.49 30.99
N ARG A 293 -10.02 29.31 30.55
CA ARG A 293 -10.55 28.27 31.45
C ARG A 293 -9.61 27.07 31.54
N ASN A 294 -9.53 26.50 32.74
CA ASN A 294 -8.95 25.19 32.98
C ASN A 294 -9.82 24.13 32.30
N ILE A 295 -9.19 23.29 31.48
CA ILE A 295 -9.74 22.01 31.05
C ILE A 295 -9.10 20.94 31.94
N PRO A 296 -9.89 20.12 32.65
CA PRO A 296 -9.38 18.92 33.27
C PRO A 296 -8.96 17.91 32.19
N ILE A 297 -7.69 17.55 32.21
CA ILE A 297 -7.08 16.58 31.30
C ILE A 297 -6.73 15.33 32.09
N PHE A 298 -7.39 14.24 31.74
CA PHE A 298 -6.99 12.92 32.14
C PHE A 298 -5.89 12.40 31.20
N GLY A 299 -4.74 12.07 31.75
CA GLY A 299 -3.53 11.67 31.06
C GLY A 299 -3.25 10.18 31.14
N PHE A 300 -2.69 9.63 30.06
CA PHE A 300 -2.13 8.29 30.00
C PHE A 300 -0.65 8.38 29.65
N GLN A 301 0.21 7.91 30.53
CA GLN A 301 1.66 7.89 30.37
C GLN A 301 2.10 6.60 29.67
N TYR A 302 3.07 6.68 28.75
CA TYR A 302 3.67 5.51 28.10
C TYR A 302 5.17 5.51 28.28
N THR A 303 5.68 4.38 28.75
CA THR A 303 7.11 4.06 28.82
C THR A 303 7.63 3.44 27.51
N ILE A 304 6.77 2.77 26.73
CA ILE A 304 7.16 1.95 25.56
C ILE A 304 6.28 2.26 24.33
N GLY A 305 6.88 2.35 23.13
CA GLY A 305 6.12 2.33 21.87
C GLY A 305 6.92 2.68 20.61
N LYS A 306 6.46 2.24 19.43
CA LYS A 306 7.15 2.36 18.12
C LYS A 306 7.55 3.78 17.63
N THR A 307 7.19 4.86 18.34
CA THR A 307 7.68 6.23 18.04
C THR A 307 8.12 6.98 19.31
N ILE A 308 8.48 6.23 20.36
CA ILE A 308 9.14 6.73 21.57
C ILE A 308 10.61 6.36 21.42
N ASN A 309 11.48 7.35 21.25
CA ASN A 309 12.91 7.14 21.12
C ASN A 309 13.52 6.77 22.47
N ALA A 310 14.54 5.92 22.49
CA ALA A 310 15.27 5.59 23.71
C ALA A 310 15.81 6.88 24.37
N GLY A 311 15.47 7.10 25.65
CA GLY A 311 15.85 8.30 26.40
C GLY A 311 14.99 9.56 26.15
N SER A 312 13.89 9.48 25.40
CA SER A 312 12.87 10.56 25.33
C SER A 312 12.02 10.61 26.61
N ARG A 313 11.32 11.74 26.87
CA ARG A 313 10.37 11.81 28.00
C ARG A 313 9.23 10.80 27.81
N PHE A 314 8.64 10.34 28.92
CA PHE A 314 7.44 9.50 28.89
C PHE A 314 6.37 10.08 27.97
N GLY A 315 5.73 9.20 27.21
CA GLY A 315 4.73 9.63 26.25
C GLY A 315 3.39 9.85 26.91
N LEU A 316 2.99 11.07 27.22
CA LEU A 316 1.58 11.33 27.56
C LEU A 316 0.68 11.43 26.31
N SER A 317 -0.55 10.91 26.42
CA SER A 317 -1.74 11.41 25.70
C SER A 317 -2.73 11.96 26.73
N GLY A 318 -3.48 12.99 26.36
CA GLY A 318 -4.51 13.59 27.21
C GLY A 318 -5.91 13.47 26.61
N VAL A 319 -6.92 13.43 27.48
CA VAL A 319 -8.35 13.31 27.16
C VAL A 319 -9.15 14.13 28.16
N SER A 320 -10.35 14.58 27.81
CA SER A 320 -11.23 15.32 28.73
C SER A 320 -12.64 14.75 28.72
N ARG A 321 -13.48 15.14 29.69
CA ARG A 321 -14.88 14.68 29.69
C ARG A 321 -15.57 15.15 28.42
N HIS A 322 -16.26 14.25 27.74
CA HIS A 322 -17.00 14.57 26.54
C HIS A 322 -18.35 15.23 26.90
N LYS A 323 -18.83 16.19 26.11
CA LYS A 323 -20.10 16.92 26.40
C LYS A 323 -21.34 16.02 26.34
N ASP A 324 -21.33 15.05 25.43
CA ASP A 324 -22.20 13.87 25.46
C ASP A 324 -21.66 12.81 26.44
N VAL A 325 -22.52 12.24 27.28
CA VAL A 325 -22.16 11.28 28.33
C VAL A 325 -21.75 9.92 27.76
N THR A 326 -22.44 9.44 26.73
CA THR A 326 -22.19 8.10 26.18
C THR A 326 -20.96 8.05 25.25
N MET A 327 -20.35 9.20 24.92
CA MET A 327 -19.03 9.34 24.28
C MET A 327 -17.86 9.55 25.28
N CYS A 328 -18.15 9.69 26.57
CA CYS A 328 -17.17 10.18 27.54
C CYS A 328 -16.22 9.06 28.00
N LEU A 329 -15.00 9.00 27.45
CA LEU A 329 -14.01 7.99 27.89
C LEU A 329 -13.67 8.10 29.38
N VAL A 330 -13.59 9.33 29.93
CA VAL A 330 -13.35 9.53 31.37
C VAL A 330 -14.46 8.85 32.18
N SER A 331 -15.71 8.92 31.73
CA SER A 331 -16.84 8.20 32.31
C SER A 331 -16.71 6.70 32.15
N ALA A 332 -16.42 6.23 30.94
CA ALA A 332 -16.30 4.80 30.64
C ALA A 332 -15.16 4.14 31.46
N LEU A 333 -14.05 4.85 31.67
CA LEU A 333 -12.97 4.38 32.54
C LEU A 333 -13.37 4.43 34.01
N ALA A 334 -13.97 5.52 34.50
CA ALA A 334 -14.41 5.61 35.88
C ALA A 334 -15.42 4.51 36.23
N LEU A 335 -16.39 4.23 35.35
CA LEU A 335 -17.31 3.10 35.45
C LEU A 335 -16.58 1.75 35.36
N SER A 336 -15.56 1.61 34.52
CA SER A 336 -14.77 0.38 34.43
C SER A 336 -13.92 0.10 35.67
N LEU A 337 -13.41 1.13 36.35
CA LEU A 337 -12.70 0.98 37.63
C LEU A 337 -13.70 0.73 38.77
N TRP A 338 -14.86 1.37 38.74
CA TRP A 338 -15.95 1.08 39.67
C TRP A 338 -16.42 -0.38 39.58
N TYR A 339 -16.62 -0.89 38.37
CA TYR A 339 -16.89 -2.33 38.14
C TYR A 339 -15.78 -3.24 38.68
N ARG A 340 -14.52 -2.80 38.58
CA ARG A 340 -13.35 -3.60 39.00
C ARG A 340 -13.19 -3.70 40.52
N PHE A 341 -13.56 -2.65 41.26
CA PHE A 341 -13.19 -2.49 42.68
C PHE A 341 -14.37 -2.50 43.66
N ASP A 342 -15.62 -2.47 43.20
CA ASP A 342 -16.81 -2.43 44.06
C ASP A 342 -17.84 -3.54 43.77
N TYR A 343 -17.75 -4.24 42.63
CA TYR A 343 -18.74 -5.25 42.27
C TYR A 343 -18.27 -6.65 42.69
N ASP A 344 -19.19 -7.45 43.23
CA ASP A 344 -19.01 -8.87 43.60
C ASP A 344 -18.77 -9.77 42.38
N THR A 345 -17.66 -9.53 41.68
CA THR A 345 -17.21 -10.23 40.49
C THR A 345 -15.87 -10.90 40.79
N GLN A 346 -15.13 -11.33 39.76
CA GLN A 346 -13.88 -12.07 39.95
C GLN A 346 -12.77 -11.30 40.69
N TYR A 347 -12.79 -9.96 40.63
CA TYR A 347 -11.88 -9.09 41.39
C TYR A 347 -12.52 -8.45 42.63
N GLY A 348 -13.82 -8.69 42.83
CA GLY A 348 -14.57 -8.33 44.03
C GLY A 348 -14.64 -6.83 44.35
N PRO A 349 -15.16 -6.50 45.54
CA PRO A 349 -14.69 -5.33 46.26
C PRO A 349 -13.17 -5.45 46.50
N LEU A 350 -12.50 -4.40 46.97
CA LEU A 350 -11.09 -4.44 47.39
C LEU A 350 -10.84 -5.24 48.70
N THR A 351 -11.57 -6.35 48.86
CA THR A 351 -11.61 -7.24 50.01
C THR A 351 -11.50 -8.70 49.54
N GLY A 352 -10.56 -9.46 50.09
CA GLY A 352 -10.36 -10.88 49.79
C GLY A 352 -9.09 -11.16 48.95
N ALA A 353 -8.86 -12.43 48.62
CA ALA A 353 -7.57 -12.90 48.11
C ALA A 353 -7.12 -12.31 46.74
N ASN A 354 -8.04 -11.68 46.00
CA ASN A 354 -7.79 -11.04 44.70
C ASN A 354 -7.78 -9.50 44.78
N ALA A 355 -7.88 -8.91 45.97
CA ALA A 355 -7.73 -7.47 46.17
C ALA A 355 -6.31 -7.02 45.79
N LEU A 356 -6.20 -5.76 45.36
CA LEU A 356 -4.95 -5.11 45.00
C LEU A 356 -4.33 -4.48 46.25
N ASP A 357 -3.08 -4.78 46.56
CA ASP A 357 -2.40 -4.12 47.67
C ASP A 357 -1.72 -2.83 47.19
N PHE A 358 -2.28 -1.67 47.59
CA PHE A 358 -1.68 -0.38 47.30
C PHE A 358 -0.43 -0.10 48.15
N LEU A 359 -0.22 -0.82 49.25
CA LEU A 359 1.00 -0.74 50.06
C LEU A 359 2.18 -1.45 49.39
N ASP A 360 1.90 -2.46 48.54
CA ASP A 360 2.89 -3.15 47.73
C ASP A 360 3.10 -2.46 46.38
N VAL A 361 4.34 -2.02 46.14
CA VAL A 361 4.75 -1.40 44.87
C VAL A 361 4.67 -2.41 43.73
N ASP A 362 5.05 -3.67 43.96
CA ASP A 362 5.14 -4.66 42.89
C ASP A 362 3.75 -5.18 42.45
N ASP A 363 2.77 -5.24 43.35
CA ASP A 363 1.37 -5.61 43.02
C ASP A 363 0.68 -4.48 42.25
N TRP A 364 0.73 -3.23 42.75
CA TRP A 364 -0.05 -2.15 42.15
C TRP A 364 0.57 -1.51 40.90
N TYR A 365 1.90 -1.36 40.80
CA TYR A 365 2.52 -0.83 39.57
C TYR A 365 2.41 -1.80 38.38
N THR A 366 2.28 -3.11 38.64
CA THR A 366 2.12 -4.09 37.56
C THR A 366 0.67 -4.25 37.13
N ALA A 367 -0.29 -3.97 38.01
CA ALA A 367 -1.73 -4.07 37.75
C ALA A 367 -2.19 -3.32 36.50
N LYS A 368 -2.71 -4.05 35.50
CA LYS A 368 -2.98 -3.50 34.17
C LYS A 368 -4.34 -2.83 34.08
N LEU A 369 -4.39 -1.72 33.33
CA LEU A 369 -5.59 -0.93 33.09
C LEU A 369 -6.67 -1.76 32.38
N LEU A 370 -6.27 -2.48 31.32
CA LEU A 370 -7.11 -3.42 30.59
C LEU A 370 -6.83 -4.86 31.06
N PHE A 371 -7.60 -5.30 32.05
CA PHE A 371 -7.36 -6.54 32.79
C PHE A 371 -8.12 -7.74 32.21
N ALA A 372 -7.49 -8.92 32.23
CA ALA A 372 -8.13 -10.19 31.94
C ALA A 372 -8.95 -10.71 33.12
N ALA A 373 -9.90 -11.62 32.88
CA ALA A 373 -10.60 -12.36 33.92
C ALA A 373 -9.80 -13.62 34.29
N SER A 374 -9.28 -13.72 35.52
CA SER A 374 -8.45 -14.84 35.98
C SER A 374 -9.25 -16.13 36.20
N LYS A 375 -9.70 -16.78 35.11
CA LYS A 375 -10.09 -18.20 35.13
C LYS A 375 -9.08 -18.99 34.31
N GLY A 376 -8.43 -19.96 34.96
CA GLY A 376 -7.37 -20.77 34.37
C GLY A 376 -7.75 -21.31 33.00
N SER A 377 -7.10 -20.81 31.97
CA SER A 377 -7.34 -21.23 30.60
C SER A 377 -6.73 -22.61 30.38
N THR A 378 -7.59 -23.62 30.20
CA THR A 378 -7.24 -25.01 29.84
C THR A 378 -6.74 -25.15 28.39
N GLY A 379 -5.97 -24.18 27.91
CA GLY A 379 -5.33 -24.17 26.60
C GLY A 379 -3.82 -24.41 26.74
N LYS A 380 -3.29 -25.42 26.05
CA LYS A 380 -1.90 -25.91 26.18
C LYS A 380 -0.78 -24.89 25.88
N ASN A 381 -1.11 -23.70 25.38
CA ASN A 381 -0.17 -22.65 24.97
C ASN A 381 -0.47 -21.27 25.62
N ALA A 382 -1.19 -21.23 26.74
CA ALA A 382 -1.23 -20.02 27.57
C ALA A 382 0.04 -19.97 28.45
N PRO A 383 0.71 -18.82 28.62
CA PRO A 383 1.75 -18.69 29.63
C PRO A 383 1.14 -18.93 31.02
N ASN A 384 1.91 -19.55 31.92
CA ASN A 384 1.49 -19.88 33.29
C ASN A 384 1.41 -18.64 34.22
N SER A 385 0.84 -17.52 33.75
CA SER A 385 0.66 -16.32 34.57
C SER A 385 -0.54 -16.51 35.52
N THR A 386 -0.26 -17.05 36.71
CA THR A 386 -1.10 -16.95 37.92
C THR A 386 -1.24 -15.51 38.45
N GLU A 387 -0.73 -14.54 37.72
CA GLU A 387 -0.70 -13.11 38.05
C GLU A 387 -2.10 -12.52 38.14
N LYS A 388 -2.39 -11.86 39.27
CA LYS A 388 -3.59 -11.04 39.44
C LYS A 388 -3.50 -9.83 38.51
N HIS A 389 -4.65 -9.30 38.09
CA HIS A 389 -4.73 -8.05 37.31
C HIS A 389 -3.90 -8.01 36.00
N ALA A 390 -3.54 -9.18 35.45
CA ALA A 390 -2.78 -9.31 34.20
C ALA A 390 -3.52 -8.71 32.98
N ALA A 391 -2.75 -8.33 31.96
CA ALA A 391 -3.27 -7.73 30.73
C ALA A 391 -4.18 -8.67 29.93
N ILE A 392 -5.18 -8.10 29.24
CA ILE A 392 -5.86 -8.83 28.15
C ILE A 392 -4.89 -9.17 27.01
N SER A 393 -5.03 -10.35 26.41
CA SER A 393 -4.18 -10.70 25.26
C SER A 393 -4.55 -9.85 24.03
N THR A 394 -3.54 -9.52 23.20
CA THR A 394 -3.74 -8.78 21.93
C THR A 394 -4.74 -9.47 21.01
N SER A 395 -4.79 -10.81 21.01
CA SER A 395 -5.78 -11.60 20.28
C SER A 395 -7.19 -11.36 20.82
N HIS A 396 -7.39 -11.43 22.14
CA HIS A 396 -8.68 -11.17 22.76
C HIS A 396 -9.16 -9.73 22.51
N ALA A 397 -8.28 -8.74 22.63
CA ALA A 397 -8.58 -7.34 22.31
C ALA A 397 -8.99 -7.14 20.83
N ASN A 398 -8.36 -7.86 19.90
CA ASN A 398 -8.75 -7.86 18.49
C ASN A 398 -10.11 -8.52 18.27
N THR A 399 -10.42 -9.62 18.95
CA THR A 399 -11.71 -10.31 18.89
C THR A 399 -12.84 -9.42 19.43
N LEU A 400 -12.66 -8.79 20.60
CA LEU A 400 -13.65 -7.85 21.16
C LEU A 400 -13.93 -6.68 20.21
N ALA A 401 -12.89 -6.04 19.67
CA ALA A 401 -13.05 -4.98 18.67
C ALA A 401 -13.76 -5.49 17.40
N THR A 402 -13.48 -6.72 16.98
CA THR A 402 -14.08 -7.32 15.77
C THR A 402 -15.57 -7.58 15.96
N ALA A 403 -15.93 -8.21 17.08
CA ALA A 403 -17.31 -8.51 17.47
C ALA A 403 -18.15 -7.24 17.67
N PHE A 404 -17.58 -6.20 18.29
CA PHE A 404 -18.22 -4.89 18.38
C PHE A 404 -18.51 -4.28 17.00
N PHE A 405 -17.54 -4.31 16.07
CA PHE A 405 -17.80 -3.79 14.73
C PHE A 405 -18.83 -4.65 13.96
N ASP A 406 -18.87 -5.97 14.17
CA ASP A 406 -19.87 -6.83 13.54
C ASP A 406 -21.28 -6.63 14.12
N SER A 407 -21.42 -6.37 15.43
CA SER A 407 -22.74 -6.13 16.05
C SER A 407 -23.44 -4.86 15.55
N ILE A 408 -22.67 -3.86 15.10
CA ILE A 408 -23.17 -2.64 14.44
C ILE A 408 -23.14 -2.73 12.90
N GLY A 409 -22.93 -3.93 12.33
CA GLY A 409 -22.91 -4.16 10.88
C GLY A 409 -21.71 -3.58 10.10
N PHE A 410 -20.66 -3.13 10.79
CA PHE A 410 -19.50 -2.48 10.18
C PHE A 410 -18.49 -3.48 9.60
N LYS A 411 -18.65 -3.78 8.31
CA LYS A 411 -17.77 -4.67 7.54
C LYS A 411 -16.49 -3.94 7.09
N SER A 412 -15.34 -4.29 7.68
CA SER A 412 -14.02 -3.78 7.28
C SER A 412 -12.93 -4.82 7.48
N ILE A 413 -11.93 -4.81 6.57
CA ILE A 413 -10.71 -5.64 6.68
C ILE A 413 -9.69 -4.97 7.64
N LYS A 414 -9.84 -3.65 7.90
CA LYS A 414 -8.93 -2.85 8.73
C LYS A 414 -9.64 -2.28 9.97
N LYS A 415 -10.55 -3.04 10.57
CA LYS A 415 -11.27 -2.71 11.83
C LYS A 415 -10.34 -2.14 12.91
N THR A 416 -9.16 -2.74 13.05
CA THR A 416 -8.12 -2.37 14.04
C THR A 416 -7.53 -0.97 13.85
N HIS A 417 -7.68 -0.35 12.67
CA HIS A 417 -7.14 0.98 12.34
C HIS A 417 -8.22 2.06 12.16
N ALA A 418 -9.51 1.70 12.18
CA ALA A 418 -10.61 2.60 11.84
C ALA A 418 -10.60 3.89 12.68
N GLY A 419 -10.56 3.76 14.02
CA GLY A 419 -10.56 4.92 14.93
C GLY A 419 -9.40 5.89 14.68
N ARG A 420 -8.16 5.41 14.52
CA ARG A 420 -6.99 6.31 14.36
C ARG A 420 -7.03 7.12 13.07
N LYS A 421 -7.41 6.48 11.95
CA LYS A 421 -7.49 7.17 10.65
C LYS A 421 -8.62 8.21 10.69
N ASN A 422 -9.81 7.77 11.09
CA ASN A 422 -11.00 8.60 11.08
C ASN A 422 -10.89 9.78 12.07
N GLN A 423 -10.27 9.60 13.23
CA GLN A 423 -10.12 10.70 14.20
C GLN A 423 -9.17 11.80 13.70
N ALA A 424 -8.09 11.42 12.99
CA ALA A 424 -7.20 12.40 12.35
C ALA A 424 -7.86 13.11 11.16
N GLU A 425 -8.57 12.39 10.30
CA GLU A 425 -9.33 12.96 9.17
C GLU A 425 -10.48 13.87 9.65
N ASN A 426 -11.18 13.48 10.73
CA ASN A 426 -12.21 14.31 11.33
C ASN A 426 -11.60 15.57 11.97
N ALA A 427 -10.52 15.44 12.75
CA ALA A 427 -9.88 16.60 13.36
C ALA A 427 -9.45 17.65 12.31
N ASP A 428 -8.87 17.20 11.19
CA ASP A 428 -8.51 18.06 10.05
C ASP A 428 -9.76 18.70 9.41
N ALA A 429 -10.82 17.93 9.17
CA ALA A 429 -12.09 18.43 8.62
C ALA A 429 -12.83 19.42 9.54
N PHE A 430 -12.63 19.31 10.86
CA PHE A 430 -13.15 20.25 11.86
C PHE A 430 -12.18 21.41 12.19
N GLY A 431 -11.09 21.56 11.43
CA GLY A 431 -10.18 22.71 11.51
C GLY A 431 -9.10 22.63 12.59
N VAL A 432 -8.95 21.50 13.29
CA VAL A 432 -7.89 21.32 14.29
C VAL A 432 -6.53 21.49 13.61
N PRO A 433 -5.65 22.40 14.07
CA PRO A 433 -4.38 22.66 13.40
C PRO A 433 -3.54 21.38 13.25
N LEU A 434 -3.00 21.13 12.05
CA LEU A 434 -2.25 19.90 11.74
C LEU A 434 -1.09 19.62 12.71
N ALA A 435 -0.48 20.65 13.30
CA ALA A 435 0.54 20.49 14.35
C ALA A 435 -0.02 19.84 15.64
N GLN A 436 -1.27 20.14 16.02
CA GLN A 436 -1.95 19.52 17.15
C GLN A 436 -2.36 18.07 16.83
N ILE A 437 -2.77 17.78 15.59
CA ILE A 437 -3.04 16.41 15.12
C ILE A 437 -1.75 15.58 15.14
N ARG A 438 -0.62 16.12 14.65
CA ARG A 438 0.70 15.48 14.72
C ARG A 438 1.16 15.24 16.15
N ARG A 439 0.98 16.23 17.04
CA ARG A 439 1.31 16.10 18.47
C ARG A 439 0.49 14.99 19.13
N ALA A 440 -0.82 14.93 18.88
CA ALA A 440 -1.69 13.86 19.36
C ALA A 440 -1.29 12.46 18.80
N GLY A 441 -0.93 12.39 17.52
CA GLY A 441 -0.41 11.17 16.88
C GLY A 441 1.02 10.79 17.29
N ARG A 442 1.77 11.72 17.90
CA ARG A 442 3.22 11.66 18.14
C ARG A 442 4.02 11.35 16.87
N TRP A 443 3.74 12.13 15.82
CA TRP A 443 4.43 12.12 14.53
C TRP A 443 5.38 13.31 14.41
N ASP A 444 6.63 13.05 14.07
CA ASP A 444 7.68 14.07 13.82
C ASP A 444 7.78 15.15 14.92
N LEU A 445 7.75 14.73 16.18
CA LEU A 445 7.98 15.63 17.33
C LEU A 445 9.41 16.19 17.25
N ASP A 446 9.57 17.50 17.49
CA ASP A 446 10.90 18.09 17.60
C ASP A 446 11.44 17.99 19.04
N VAL A 447 12.73 18.31 19.21
CA VAL A 447 13.39 18.26 20.54
C VAL A 447 12.74 19.22 21.55
N LEU A 448 12.10 20.30 21.09
CA LEU A 448 11.39 21.25 21.94
C LEU A 448 10.09 20.63 22.48
N GLU A 449 9.32 19.97 21.63
CA GLU A 449 8.12 19.21 21.99
C GLU A 449 8.42 17.98 22.84
N GLU A 450 9.54 17.28 22.60
CA GLU A 450 9.97 16.14 23.41
C GLU A 450 10.52 16.50 24.80
N ARG A 451 11.14 17.69 24.97
CA ARG A 451 11.89 18.04 26.20
C ARG A 451 11.32 19.20 27.01
N TYR A 452 10.65 20.18 26.40
CA TYR A 452 10.40 21.49 27.02
C TYR A 452 8.96 22.00 27.00
N THR A 453 8.07 21.54 26.11
CA THR A 453 6.67 22.01 26.08
C THR A 453 5.68 21.03 26.71
N SER A 454 4.49 21.53 27.08
CA SER A 454 3.34 20.67 27.43
C SER A 454 3.07 19.70 26.28
N CYS A 455 3.16 18.41 26.60
CA CYS A 455 3.00 17.28 25.68
C CYS A 455 1.55 17.13 25.17
N PHE A 456 0.59 17.76 25.82
CA PHE A 456 -0.82 17.71 25.44
C PHE A 456 -1.12 18.50 24.16
N ALA A 457 -1.95 17.91 23.31
CA ALA A 457 -2.48 18.54 22.11
C ALA A 457 -3.82 19.23 22.41
N HIS A 458 -3.79 20.29 23.22
CA HIS A 458 -4.96 20.99 23.78
C HIS A 458 -6.11 21.20 22.79
N ALA A 459 -5.86 21.63 21.55
CA ALA A 459 -6.93 21.84 20.57
C ALA A 459 -7.56 20.52 20.09
N PHE A 460 -6.76 19.46 19.97
CA PHE A 460 -7.23 18.11 19.64
C PHE A 460 -8.00 17.50 20.82
N ILE A 461 -7.57 17.74 22.06
CA ILE A 461 -8.26 17.28 23.28
C ILE A 461 -9.65 17.93 23.37
N HIS A 462 -9.71 19.25 23.20
CA HIS A 462 -10.95 20.04 23.15
C HIS A 462 -11.92 19.54 22.08
N PHE A 463 -11.42 19.32 20.85
CA PHE A 463 -12.17 18.69 19.76
C PHE A 463 -12.66 17.27 20.11
N SER A 464 -11.78 16.43 20.67
CA SER A 464 -12.11 15.04 21.02
C SER A 464 -13.10 14.92 22.19
N ALA A 465 -13.28 15.98 22.98
CA ALA A 465 -14.33 16.14 23.99
C ALA A 465 -15.68 16.65 23.40
N GLY A 466 -15.75 16.83 22.08
CA GLY A 466 -16.97 17.18 21.34
C GLY A 466 -17.20 18.67 21.15
N PHE A 467 -16.24 19.51 21.54
CA PHE A 467 -16.37 20.97 21.45
C PHE A 467 -15.76 21.50 20.15
N ARG A 468 -16.36 22.56 19.59
CA ARG A 468 -15.79 23.31 18.46
C ARG A 468 -14.65 24.22 18.93
N GLU A 469 -13.77 24.67 18.03
CA GLU A 469 -12.66 25.59 18.36
C GLU A 469 -13.15 26.90 19.03
N ASP A 470 -14.34 27.38 18.63
CA ASP A 470 -15.02 28.56 19.17
C ASP A 470 -15.91 28.29 20.40
N GLU A 471 -16.18 27.02 20.71
CA GLU A 471 -17.05 26.61 21.82
C GLU A 471 -16.26 26.54 23.13
N GLN A 472 -16.79 27.09 24.22
CA GLN A 472 -16.12 27.02 25.53
C GLN A 472 -16.26 25.61 26.12
N TYR A 473 -15.17 25.04 26.64
CA TYR A 473 -15.24 23.77 27.38
C TYR A 473 -16.11 23.94 28.62
N TYR A 474 -17.18 23.16 28.67
CA TYR A 474 -18.21 23.24 29.70
C TYR A 474 -19.08 21.97 29.69
N ILE A 475 -19.15 21.30 30.84
CA ILE A 475 -19.89 20.04 30.98
C ILE A 475 -21.20 20.33 31.73
N ALA A 476 -22.32 20.28 31.01
CA ALA A 476 -23.66 20.61 31.51
C ALA A 476 -24.07 19.85 32.79
N ARG A 477 -23.66 18.58 32.85
CA ARG A 477 -23.92 17.61 33.92
C ARG A 477 -22.88 17.63 35.04
N ASP A 478 -21.94 18.56 35.00
CA ASP A 478 -20.97 18.76 36.08
C ASP A 478 -21.59 19.64 37.16
N ILE A 479 -22.28 18.97 38.10
CA ILE A 479 -22.95 19.59 39.25
C ILE A 479 -22.50 18.94 40.56
N PRO A 480 -22.52 19.66 41.69
CA PRO A 480 -22.15 19.11 42.99
C PRO A 480 -22.97 17.86 43.34
N VAL A 481 -22.29 16.82 43.83
CA VAL A 481 -22.88 15.54 44.25
C VAL A 481 -22.84 15.46 45.78
N PRO A 482 -23.92 15.06 46.47
CA PRO A 482 -23.90 14.85 47.93
C PRO A 482 -22.76 13.93 48.37
N GLU A 483 -22.08 14.27 49.46
CA GLU A 483 -20.90 13.55 49.92
C GLU A 483 -21.24 12.11 50.35
N GLU A 484 -22.40 11.93 50.99
CA GLU A 484 -22.95 10.64 51.38
C GLU A 484 -23.13 9.71 50.17
N LEU A 485 -23.55 10.28 49.04
CA LEU A 485 -23.73 9.53 47.79
C LEU A 485 -22.38 9.25 47.12
N GLN A 486 -21.40 10.14 47.23
CA GLN A 486 -20.03 9.92 46.76
C GLN A 486 -19.33 8.77 47.51
N ARG A 487 -19.48 8.70 48.83
CA ARG A 487 -18.91 7.61 49.66
C ARG A 487 -19.53 6.22 49.38
N MET A 488 -20.63 6.13 48.64
CA MET A 488 -21.19 4.86 48.14
C MET A 488 -20.43 4.28 46.94
N ILE A 489 -19.45 5.01 46.39
CA ILE A 489 -18.58 4.60 45.29
C ILE A 489 -17.16 4.51 45.86
N PHE A 490 -16.44 3.42 45.65
CA PHE A 490 -15.16 3.12 46.30
C PHE A 490 -15.22 3.28 47.83
N PRO A 491 -16.12 2.59 48.56
CA PRO A 491 -16.35 2.83 50.00
C PRO A 491 -15.14 2.52 50.91
N TRP A 492 -14.11 1.86 50.37
CA TRP A 492 -12.84 1.52 51.00
C TRP A 492 -11.77 2.64 50.87
N LEU A 493 -12.04 3.68 50.08
CA LEU A 493 -11.01 4.63 49.63
C LEU A 493 -10.41 5.45 50.78
N GLU A 494 -11.22 5.90 51.74
CA GLU A 494 -10.77 6.63 52.92
C GLU A 494 -9.79 5.82 53.77
N GLU A 495 -10.11 4.56 54.06
CA GLU A 495 -9.28 3.66 54.86
C GLU A 495 -7.92 3.40 54.19
N VAL A 496 -7.92 3.10 52.89
CA VAL A 496 -6.69 2.89 52.12
C VAL A 496 -5.87 4.17 52.04
N SER A 497 -6.51 5.33 51.87
CA SER A 497 -5.81 6.63 51.84
C SER A 497 -5.13 6.93 53.17
N GLU A 498 -5.80 6.69 54.30
CA GLU A 498 -5.21 6.82 55.63
C GLU A 498 -4.01 5.87 55.84
N GLN A 499 -4.10 4.61 55.38
CA GLN A 499 -2.98 3.66 55.43
C GLN A 499 -1.78 4.14 54.59
N VAL A 500 -2.02 4.74 53.41
CA VAL A 500 -0.97 5.31 52.55
C VAL A 500 -0.35 6.56 53.18
N GLU A 501 -1.18 7.42 53.78
CA GLU A 501 -0.71 8.60 54.50
C GLU A 501 0.06 8.27 55.79
N ASN A 502 -0.17 7.12 56.41
CA ASN A 502 0.55 6.71 57.63
C ASN A 502 1.90 6.02 57.36
N ARG A 503 2.30 5.79 56.09
CA ARG A 503 3.63 5.24 55.74
C ARG A 503 4.80 6.10 56.23
N SER A 504 5.95 5.47 56.49
CA SER A 504 7.17 6.17 56.88
C SER A 504 7.66 7.13 55.78
N LYS A 505 8.45 8.15 56.17
CA LYS A 505 9.06 9.10 55.21
C LYS A 505 9.91 8.40 54.13
N SER A 506 10.56 7.29 54.48
CA SER A 506 11.36 6.47 53.56
C SER A 506 10.51 5.68 52.56
N GLU A 507 9.30 5.26 52.93
CA GLU A 507 8.38 4.55 52.05
C GLU A 507 7.65 5.53 51.12
N LYS A 508 7.17 6.66 51.66
CA LYS A 508 6.60 7.76 50.87
C LYS A 508 7.56 8.32 49.82
N ALA A 509 8.87 8.35 50.11
CA ALA A 509 9.88 8.76 49.16
C ALA A 509 10.14 7.76 48.02
N ARG A 510 9.65 6.52 48.15
CA ARG A 510 9.75 5.47 47.11
C ARG A 510 8.55 5.44 46.17
N ASP A 511 7.36 5.83 46.65
CA ASP A 511 6.14 5.81 45.86
C ASP A 511 5.29 7.06 46.07
N GLY A 512 5.44 8.04 45.17
CA GLY A 512 4.62 9.24 45.12
C GLY A 512 3.33 9.10 44.30
N THR A 513 3.11 7.97 43.61
CA THR A 513 2.03 7.85 42.62
C THR A 513 0.74 7.23 43.16
N VAL A 514 0.80 6.47 44.26
CA VAL A 514 -0.43 5.95 44.91
C VAL A 514 -1.34 7.09 45.37
N PRO A 515 -0.87 8.14 46.09
CA PRO A 515 -1.73 9.26 46.48
C PRO A 515 -2.43 9.90 45.28
N ASP A 516 -1.70 10.18 44.18
CA ASP A 516 -2.25 10.76 42.96
C ASP A 516 -3.36 9.87 42.33
N PHE A 517 -3.22 8.54 42.41
CA PHE A 517 -4.22 7.59 41.92
C PHE A 517 -5.44 7.47 42.84
N LEU A 518 -5.27 7.53 44.17
CA LEU A 518 -6.39 7.55 45.11
C LEU A 518 -7.19 8.85 45.00
N ASP A 519 -6.51 9.99 44.84
CA ASP A 519 -7.09 11.30 44.52
C ASP A 519 -7.90 11.29 43.19
N LEU A 520 -7.41 10.55 42.20
CA LEU A 520 -8.13 10.31 40.94
C LEU A 520 -9.42 9.52 41.17
N LEU A 521 -9.38 8.45 41.96
CA LEU A 521 -10.57 7.67 42.31
C LEU A 521 -11.59 8.50 43.10
N GLN A 522 -11.12 9.35 44.02
CA GLN A 522 -11.97 10.31 44.75
C GLN A 522 -12.71 11.23 43.77
N LYS A 523 -12.01 11.81 42.79
CA LYS A 523 -12.61 12.64 41.72
C LYS A 523 -13.61 11.84 40.88
N PHE A 524 -13.30 10.58 40.59
CA PHE A 524 -14.17 9.68 39.81
C PHE A 524 -15.49 9.35 40.49
N ARG A 525 -15.60 9.36 41.83
CA ARG A 525 -16.89 9.20 42.56
C ARG A 525 -17.97 10.14 42.01
N SER A 526 -17.65 11.43 41.93
CA SER A 526 -18.56 12.45 41.40
C SER A 526 -18.95 12.21 39.93
N ILE A 527 -17.98 11.86 39.08
CA ILE A 527 -18.17 11.63 37.64
C ILE A 527 -19.06 10.41 37.41
N VAL A 528 -18.84 9.31 38.15
CA VAL A 528 -19.67 8.10 38.10
C VAL A 528 -21.11 8.45 38.40
N ILE A 529 -21.39 9.18 39.48
CA ILE A 529 -22.77 9.49 39.91
C ILE A 529 -23.46 10.46 38.94
N GLN A 530 -22.76 11.53 38.52
CA GLN A 530 -23.26 12.48 37.52
C GLN A 530 -23.64 11.79 36.20
N ASP A 531 -22.76 10.92 35.69
CA ASP A 531 -22.96 10.29 34.40
C ASP A 531 -23.97 9.12 34.50
N LEU A 532 -23.96 8.37 35.61
CA LEU A 532 -24.94 7.32 35.89
C LEU A 532 -26.37 7.86 35.96
N ALA A 533 -26.57 9.07 36.51
CA ALA A 533 -27.88 9.73 36.55
C ALA A 533 -28.50 9.98 35.17
N LEU A 534 -27.68 10.08 34.12
CA LEU A 534 -28.16 10.13 32.72
C LEU A 534 -28.24 8.74 32.10
N LEU A 535 -27.25 7.87 32.35
CA LEU A 535 -27.18 6.54 31.75
C LEU A 535 -28.33 5.62 32.17
N VAL A 536 -28.93 5.80 33.35
CA VAL A 536 -30.11 5.02 33.77
C VAL A 536 -31.31 5.16 32.82
N ASP A 537 -31.46 6.29 32.12
CA ASP A 537 -32.54 6.49 31.15
C ASP A 537 -32.17 5.98 29.76
N ILE A 538 -30.88 6.00 29.41
CA ILE A 538 -30.37 5.64 28.06
C ILE A 538 -30.13 4.12 27.95
N VAL A 539 -29.56 3.51 28.98
CA VAL A 539 -29.17 2.09 29.03
C VAL A 539 -29.63 1.41 30.34
N PRO A 540 -30.93 1.46 30.71
CA PRO A 540 -31.46 0.93 31.98
C PRO A 540 -31.12 -0.55 32.24
N GLN A 541 -30.85 -1.32 31.19
CA GLN A 541 -30.49 -2.74 31.29
C GLN A 541 -29.03 -3.00 31.67
N SER A 542 -28.19 -1.97 31.68
CA SER A 542 -26.77 -2.04 32.05
C SER A 542 -26.57 -2.48 33.51
N ILE A 543 -25.47 -3.19 33.77
CA ILE A 543 -25.07 -3.60 35.12
C ILE A 543 -24.90 -2.40 36.06
N TYR A 544 -24.42 -1.27 35.53
CA TYR A 544 -24.26 -0.01 36.27
C TYR A 544 -25.60 0.56 36.73
N CYS A 545 -26.59 0.56 35.85
CA CYS A 545 -27.91 1.13 36.11
C CYS A 545 -28.75 0.25 37.06
N LYS A 546 -28.43 -1.05 37.13
CA LYS A 546 -29.04 -2.02 38.03
C LYS A 546 -28.43 -2.04 39.44
N HIS A 547 -27.30 -1.34 39.66
CA HIS A 547 -26.62 -1.28 40.95
C HIS A 547 -27.53 -0.71 42.06
N PRO A 548 -27.50 -1.23 43.30
CA PRO A 548 -28.40 -0.79 44.38
C PRO A 548 -28.41 0.72 44.64
N ILE A 549 -27.29 1.42 44.40
CA ILE A 549 -27.18 2.88 44.54
C ILE A 549 -28.28 3.63 43.78
N THR A 550 -28.68 3.17 42.58
CA THR A 550 -29.67 3.86 41.72
C THR A 550 -31.09 3.83 42.30
N ARG A 551 -31.33 2.96 43.30
CA ARG A 551 -32.61 2.80 44.00
C ARG A 551 -32.68 3.60 45.29
N THR A 552 -31.58 4.20 45.74
CA THR A 552 -31.56 5.03 46.96
C THR A 552 -32.34 6.33 46.76
N LEU A 553 -32.92 6.86 47.84
CA LEU A 553 -33.61 8.16 47.81
C LEU A 553 -32.65 9.29 47.41
N LEU A 554 -31.43 9.30 47.97
CA LEU A 554 -30.38 10.27 47.63
C LEU A 554 -30.06 10.29 46.13
N PHE A 555 -29.89 9.12 45.49
CA PHE A 555 -29.66 9.07 44.04
C PHE A 555 -30.88 9.53 43.25
N GLN A 556 -32.10 9.18 43.66
CA GLN A 556 -33.32 9.62 42.98
C GLN A 556 -33.54 11.14 43.06
N GLU A 557 -33.19 11.77 44.19
CA GLU A 557 -33.24 13.22 44.37
C GLU A 557 -32.14 13.92 43.57
N PHE A 558 -30.92 13.38 43.57
CA PHE A 558 -29.84 13.85 42.71
C PHE A 558 -30.21 13.73 41.22
N LYS A 559 -30.81 12.61 40.79
CA LYS A 559 -31.28 12.43 39.41
C LYS A 559 -32.34 13.46 39.02
N LYS A 560 -33.33 13.74 39.88
CA LYS A 560 -34.33 14.81 39.62
C LYS A 560 -33.64 16.17 39.42
N THR A 561 -32.61 16.45 40.20
CA THR A 561 -31.79 17.67 40.09
C THR A 561 -31.00 17.70 38.78
N MET A 562 -30.41 16.58 38.38
CA MET A 562 -29.73 16.41 37.09
C MET A 562 -30.69 16.58 35.91
N ASP A 563 -31.87 15.97 35.95
CA ASP A 563 -32.88 16.08 34.89
C ASP A 563 -33.35 17.52 34.71
N LEU A 564 -33.57 18.25 35.83
CA LEU A 564 -33.89 19.67 35.81
C LEU A 564 -32.73 20.50 35.25
N ARG A 565 -31.49 20.20 35.66
CA ARG A 565 -30.28 20.85 35.15
C ARG A 565 -30.13 20.68 33.65
N MET A 566 -30.25 19.46 33.14
CA MET A 566 -30.12 19.15 31.71
C MET A 566 -31.26 19.76 30.88
N LYS A 567 -32.49 19.81 31.42
CA LYS A 567 -33.60 20.56 30.79
C LYS A 567 -33.34 22.06 30.71
N ASN A 568 -32.69 22.64 31.73
CA ASN A 568 -32.43 24.08 31.81
C ASN A 568 -31.12 24.50 31.13
N ASN A 569 -30.22 23.57 30.81
CA ASN A 569 -28.94 23.83 30.13
C ASN A 569 -29.10 24.04 28.61
N SER A 570 -30.16 24.72 28.19
CA SER A 570 -30.32 25.19 26.82
C SER A 570 -29.41 26.40 26.58
N ILE A 571 -28.62 26.37 25.51
CA ILE A 571 -27.86 27.54 25.03
C ILE A 571 -28.81 28.58 24.42
N PHE A 572 -30.01 28.16 24.01
CA PHE A 572 -31.07 29.03 23.49
C PHE A 572 -31.86 29.68 24.63
N PRO A 573 -32.23 30.97 24.50
CA PRO A 573 -33.18 31.64 25.38
C PRO A 573 -34.50 30.85 25.55
N PRO A 574 -35.23 31.02 26.66
CA PRO A 574 -36.46 30.27 26.94
C PRO A 574 -37.46 30.29 25.78
N GLU A 575 -37.69 31.44 25.13
CA GLU A 575 -38.65 31.55 24.03
C GLU A 575 -38.22 30.73 22.79
N VAL A 576 -36.91 30.72 22.50
CA VAL A 576 -36.34 29.98 21.36
C VAL A 576 -36.34 28.47 21.64
N LYS A 577 -36.12 28.07 22.89
CA LYS A 577 -36.24 26.67 23.30
C LYS A 577 -37.69 26.19 23.18
N GLU A 578 -38.66 26.95 23.67
CA GLU A 578 -40.07 26.58 23.58
C GLU A 578 -40.54 26.50 22.11
N ALA A 579 -40.07 27.39 21.24
CA ALA A 579 -40.27 27.29 19.80
C ALA A 579 -39.62 26.02 19.21
N ALA A 580 -38.36 25.73 19.55
CA ALA A 580 -37.66 24.53 19.09
C ALA A 580 -38.37 23.24 19.52
N ASP A 581 -38.82 23.16 20.78
CA ASP A 581 -39.57 22.01 21.31
C ASP A 581 -40.94 21.86 20.61
N ARG A 582 -41.62 22.95 20.24
CA ARG A 582 -42.84 22.91 19.40
C ARG A 582 -42.57 22.43 17.97
N PHE A 583 -41.41 22.75 17.38
CA PHE A 583 -41.06 22.33 16.02
C PHE A 583 -40.35 20.96 15.92
N ASN A 584 -39.76 20.46 17.01
CA ASN A 584 -39.03 19.20 17.03
C ASN A 584 -39.85 17.98 16.53
N PRO A 585 -41.15 17.83 16.84
CA PRO A 585 -41.99 16.76 16.26
C PRO A 585 -42.08 16.84 14.74
N TYR A 586 -42.12 18.04 14.16
CA TYR A 586 -42.16 18.23 12.69
C TYR A 586 -40.83 17.84 12.04
N PHE A 587 -39.70 18.21 12.64
CA PHE A 587 -38.38 17.78 12.17
C PHE A 587 -38.21 16.25 12.27
N THR A 588 -38.63 15.66 13.39
CA THR A 588 -38.56 14.21 13.63
C THR A 588 -39.43 13.45 12.62
N ARG A 589 -40.66 13.91 12.38
CA ARG A 589 -41.56 13.34 11.35
C ARG A 589 -40.93 13.44 9.96
N LYS A 590 -40.49 14.63 9.55
CA LYS A 590 -39.88 14.86 8.22
C LYS A 590 -38.58 14.07 8.02
N ALA A 591 -37.79 13.86 9.08
CA ALA A 591 -36.62 12.98 9.05
C ALA A 591 -37.01 11.50 8.90
N SER A 592 -38.11 11.06 9.53
CA SER A 592 -38.66 9.73 9.31
C SER A 592 -39.20 9.54 7.89
N ASP A 593 -39.89 10.54 7.34
CA ASP A 593 -40.38 10.52 5.95
C ASP A 593 -39.22 10.44 4.94
N ILE A 594 -38.14 11.19 5.18
CA ILE A 594 -36.90 11.10 4.40
C ILE A 594 -36.26 9.71 4.53
N ARG A 595 -36.20 9.12 5.72
CA ARG A 595 -35.67 7.77 5.93
C ARG A 595 -36.48 6.74 5.14
N ILE A 596 -37.82 6.77 5.22
CA ILE A 596 -38.71 5.91 4.45
C ILE A 596 -38.46 6.08 2.93
N GLY A 597 -38.28 7.31 2.45
CA GLY A 597 -37.94 7.59 1.06
C GLY A 597 -36.58 7.02 0.64
N VAL A 598 -35.55 7.11 1.49
CA VAL A 598 -34.22 6.53 1.26
C VAL A 598 -34.29 5.00 1.25
N ASP A 599 -35.01 4.40 2.18
CA ASP A 599 -35.19 2.94 2.26
C ASP A 599 -35.91 2.42 1.00
N GLN A 600 -36.98 3.11 0.54
CA GLN A 600 -37.65 2.79 -0.72
C GLN A 600 -36.74 2.95 -1.95
N LEU A 601 -35.85 3.94 -1.97
CA LEU A 601 -34.86 4.11 -3.04
C LEU A 601 -33.81 3.00 -3.03
N ASN A 602 -33.35 2.57 -1.85
CA ASN A 602 -32.44 1.45 -1.68
C ASN A 602 -33.08 0.14 -2.17
N THR A 603 -34.32 -0.17 -1.76
CA THR A 603 -35.04 -1.37 -2.24
C THR A 603 -35.26 -1.33 -3.76
N LYS A 604 -35.60 -0.17 -4.34
CA LYS A 604 -35.70 -0.03 -5.81
C LYS A 604 -34.35 -0.23 -6.50
N ALA A 605 -33.25 0.24 -5.92
CA ALA A 605 -31.91 0.01 -6.44
C ALA A 605 -31.51 -1.46 -6.36
N GLU A 606 -31.78 -2.14 -5.24
CA GLU A 606 -31.53 -3.59 -5.07
C GLU A 606 -32.31 -4.42 -6.11
N ILE A 607 -33.60 -4.13 -6.30
CA ILE A 607 -34.42 -4.77 -7.34
C ILE A 607 -33.82 -4.50 -8.73
N HIS A 608 -33.47 -3.25 -9.05
CA HIS A 608 -32.89 -2.90 -10.34
C HIS A 608 -31.55 -3.60 -10.60
N PHE A 609 -30.67 -3.71 -9.59
CA PHE A 609 -29.42 -4.45 -9.71
C PHE A 609 -29.65 -5.96 -9.86
N ALA A 610 -30.65 -6.54 -9.19
CA ALA A 610 -31.03 -7.93 -9.40
C ALA A 610 -31.53 -8.16 -10.84
N THR A 611 -32.42 -7.30 -11.36
CA THR A 611 -32.88 -7.36 -12.76
C THR A 611 -31.72 -7.24 -13.75
N GLN A 612 -30.82 -6.27 -13.58
CA GLN A 612 -29.62 -6.15 -14.42
C GLN A 612 -28.71 -7.39 -14.33
N GLN A 613 -28.59 -8.02 -13.16
CA GLN A 613 -27.78 -9.22 -12.99
C GLN A 613 -28.40 -10.44 -13.70
N ASP A 614 -29.72 -10.54 -13.73
CA ASP A 614 -30.45 -11.59 -14.47
C ASP A 614 -30.48 -11.32 -15.99
N GLU A 615 -30.61 -10.07 -16.42
CA GLU A 615 -30.38 -9.66 -17.82
C GLU A 615 -28.96 -10.01 -18.27
N MET A 616 -27.93 -9.73 -17.47
CA MET A 616 -26.55 -10.12 -17.77
C MET A 616 -26.36 -11.64 -17.81
N ARG A 617 -27.06 -12.42 -16.97
CA ARG A 617 -27.05 -13.89 -17.03
C ARG A 617 -27.71 -14.39 -18.32
N SER A 618 -28.86 -13.83 -18.68
CA SER A 618 -29.59 -14.13 -19.92
C SER A 618 -28.74 -13.83 -21.16
N LEU A 619 -28.15 -12.63 -21.22
CA LEU A 619 -27.25 -12.22 -22.31
C LEU A 619 -26.01 -13.12 -22.38
N LYS A 620 -25.43 -13.51 -21.24
CA LYS A 620 -24.30 -14.44 -21.19
C LYS A 620 -24.68 -15.85 -21.67
N ALA A 621 -25.92 -16.29 -21.48
CA ALA A 621 -26.43 -17.56 -21.98
C ALA A 621 -26.75 -17.53 -23.49
N SER A 622 -27.17 -16.38 -24.04
CA SER A 622 -27.43 -16.22 -25.47
C SER A 622 -26.19 -15.87 -26.31
N LEU A 623 -25.14 -15.31 -25.68
CA LEU A 623 -23.91 -14.89 -26.34
C LEU A 623 -23.22 -15.98 -27.19
N PRO A 624 -23.15 -17.27 -26.79
CA PRO A 624 -22.58 -18.32 -27.64
C PRO A 624 -23.32 -18.49 -28.97
N ASN A 625 -24.66 -18.48 -28.95
CA ASN A 625 -25.49 -18.62 -30.15
C ASN A 625 -25.39 -17.37 -31.05
N LEU A 626 -25.27 -16.18 -30.45
CA LEU A 626 -25.04 -14.92 -31.18
C LEU A 626 -23.67 -14.90 -31.87
N ILE A 627 -22.63 -15.39 -31.20
CA ILE A 627 -21.29 -15.57 -31.80
C ILE A 627 -21.35 -16.62 -32.90
N GLU A 628 -22.03 -17.75 -32.71
CA GLU A 628 -22.18 -18.79 -33.74
C GLU A 628 -22.89 -18.26 -34.99
N GLN A 629 -23.99 -17.51 -34.83
CA GLN A 629 -24.71 -16.87 -35.93
C GLN A 629 -23.87 -15.80 -36.64
N GLY A 630 -23.15 -14.95 -35.88
CA GLY A 630 -22.26 -13.94 -36.44
C GLY A 630 -21.10 -14.54 -37.24
N CYS A 631 -20.43 -15.54 -36.68
CA CYS A 631 -19.34 -16.26 -37.34
C CYS A 631 -19.82 -17.02 -38.58
N LYS A 632 -20.98 -17.68 -38.54
CA LYS A 632 -21.58 -18.32 -39.73
C LYS A 632 -21.85 -17.29 -40.83
N ARG A 633 -22.43 -16.13 -40.49
CA ARG A 633 -22.72 -15.09 -41.49
C ARG A 633 -21.44 -14.56 -42.14
N HIS A 634 -20.44 -14.16 -41.34
CA HIS A 634 -19.14 -13.73 -41.86
C HIS A 634 -18.44 -14.79 -42.72
N PHE A 635 -18.60 -16.08 -42.39
CA PHE A 635 -18.05 -17.17 -43.19
C PHE A 635 -18.74 -17.32 -44.55
N TYR A 636 -20.07 -17.16 -44.61
CA TYR A 636 -20.80 -17.13 -45.88
C TYR A 636 -20.49 -15.88 -46.70
N ASP A 637 -20.46 -14.69 -46.07
CA ASP A 637 -20.11 -13.43 -46.74
C ASP A 637 -18.69 -13.51 -47.36
N LEU A 638 -17.74 -14.17 -46.67
CA LEU A 638 -16.37 -14.41 -47.17
C LEU A 638 -16.34 -15.40 -48.35
N LEU A 639 -17.09 -16.51 -48.26
CA LEU A 639 -17.21 -17.48 -49.35
C LEU A 639 -17.85 -16.88 -50.60
N GLU A 640 -18.88 -16.04 -50.43
CA GLU A 640 -19.52 -15.31 -51.53
C GLU A 640 -18.56 -14.28 -52.13
N HIS A 641 -17.77 -13.58 -51.32
CA HIS A 641 -16.74 -12.66 -51.82
C HIS A 641 -15.65 -13.37 -52.64
N GLU A 642 -15.11 -14.48 -52.15
CA GLU A 642 -14.09 -15.26 -52.87
C GLU A 642 -14.66 -15.92 -54.14
N GLY A 643 -15.91 -16.41 -54.11
CA GLY A 643 -16.60 -16.89 -55.31
C GLY A 643 -16.72 -15.81 -56.39
N ASN A 644 -17.24 -14.63 -56.02
CA ASN A 644 -17.33 -13.49 -56.94
C ASN A 644 -15.96 -13.00 -57.47
N ASN A 645 -14.89 -13.11 -56.67
CA ASN A 645 -13.53 -12.79 -57.12
C ASN A 645 -12.98 -13.86 -58.06
N HIS A 646 -13.27 -15.14 -57.83
CA HIS A 646 -12.91 -16.24 -58.72
C HIS A 646 -13.58 -16.10 -60.09
N ASP A 647 -14.87 -15.80 -60.12
CA ASP A 647 -15.63 -15.63 -61.38
C ASP A 647 -15.12 -14.43 -62.19
N LYS A 648 -14.79 -13.31 -61.53
CA LYS A 648 -14.14 -12.17 -62.20
C LYS A 648 -12.79 -12.53 -62.83
N ARG A 649 -11.94 -13.28 -62.12
CA ARG A 649 -10.66 -13.78 -62.65
C ARG A 649 -10.89 -14.73 -63.83
N HIS A 650 -11.94 -15.55 -63.78
CA HIS A 650 -12.32 -16.44 -64.88
C HIS A 650 -12.78 -15.66 -66.13
N GLU A 651 -13.62 -14.63 -65.97
CA GLU A 651 -14.00 -13.73 -67.07
C GLU A 651 -12.80 -12.97 -67.66
N GLU A 652 -11.86 -12.55 -66.82
CA GLU A 652 -10.65 -11.84 -67.24
C GLU A 652 -9.73 -12.76 -68.07
N LEU A 653 -9.48 -13.98 -67.59
CA LEU A 653 -8.79 -15.03 -68.36
C LEU A 653 -9.50 -15.35 -69.69
N LEU A 654 -10.83 -15.43 -69.70
CA LEU A 654 -11.59 -15.63 -70.95
C LEU A 654 -11.47 -14.44 -71.91
N ARG A 655 -11.37 -13.21 -71.41
CA ARG A 655 -11.08 -12.01 -72.20
C ARG A 655 -9.68 -12.04 -72.79
N GLU A 656 -8.66 -12.35 -72.00
CA GLU A 656 -7.28 -12.50 -72.47
C GLU A 656 -7.16 -13.59 -73.54
N LEU A 657 -7.76 -14.77 -73.31
CA LEU A 657 -7.75 -15.89 -74.25
C LEU A 657 -8.43 -15.53 -75.59
N LYS A 658 -9.51 -14.73 -75.54
CA LYS A 658 -10.15 -14.17 -76.74
C LYS A 658 -9.26 -13.15 -77.46
N GLN A 659 -8.55 -12.29 -76.72
CA GLN A 659 -7.61 -11.32 -77.28
C GLN A 659 -6.41 -12.00 -77.94
N VAL A 660 -5.81 -13.01 -77.30
CA VAL A 660 -4.73 -13.84 -77.87
C VAL A 660 -5.21 -14.55 -79.14
N LYS A 661 -6.44 -15.09 -79.15
CA LYS A 661 -7.02 -15.70 -80.35
C LYS A 661 -7.16 -14.69 -81.49
N GLN A 662 -7.59 -13.47 -81.19
CA GLN A 662 -7.71 -12.39 -82.18
C GLN A 662 -6.34 -11.91 -82.69
N GLN A 663 -5.34 -11.79 -81.82
CA GLN A 663 -3.95 -11.50 -82.20
C GLN A 663 -3.37 -12.60 -83.10
N ASN A 664 -3.61 -13.87 -82.79
CA ASN A 664 -3.19 -14.98 -83.66
C ASN A 664 -3.86 -14.93 -85.03
N THR A 665 -5.15 -14.54 -85.12
CA THR A 665 -5.82 -14.32 -86.41
C THR A 665 -5.19 -13.17 -87.19
N GLN A 666 -4.91 -12.03 -86.55
CA GLN A 666 -4.21 -10.90 -87.18
C GLN A 666 -2.79 -11.28 -87.62
N LEU A 667 -2.07 -12.08 -86.82
CA LEU A 667 -0.74 -12.55 -87.15
C LEU A 667 -0.78 -13.48 -88.39
N GLN A 668 -1.80 -14.35 -88.48
CA GLN A 668 -2.02 -15.18 -89.66
C GLN A 668 -2.31 -14.33 -90.90
N GLU A 669 -3.20 -13.34 -90.82
CA GLU A 669 -3.44 -12.40 -91.92
C GLU A 669 -2.18 -11.63 -92.35
N ILE A 670 -1.29 -11.29 -91.40
CA ILE A 670 0.00 -10.65 -91.70
C ILE A 670 0.97 -11.63 -92.36
N ILE A 671 0.99 -12.90 -91.96
CA ILE A 671 1.78 -13.96 -92.59
C ILE A 671 1.31 -14.18 -94.03
N ASP A 672 0.00 -14.30 -94.24
CA ASP A 672 -0.61 -14.50 -95.55
C ASP A 672 -0.34 -13.29 -96.47
N LYS A 673 -0.54 -12.05 -95.97
CA LYS A 673 -0.18 -10.82 -96.71
C LYS A 673 1.32 -10.70 -96.99
N LYS A 674 2.19 -11.21 -96.11
CA LYS A 674 3.65 -11.23 -96.36
C LYS A 674 4.04 -12.30 -97.38
N LEU A 675 3.36 -13.44 -97.41
CA LEU A 675 3.50 -14.43 -98.48
C LEU A 675 3.08 -13.83 -99.82
N ASP A 676 1.95 -13.13 -99.88
CA ASP A 676 1.51 -12.39 -101.07
C ASP A 676 2.52 -11.29 -101.48
N MET A 677 3.04 -10.52 -100.52
CA MET A 677 4.08 -9.51 -100.81
C MET A 677 5.41 -10.11 -101.26
N ILE A 678 5.77 -11.31 -100.81
CA ILE A 678 6.98 -12.02 -101.30
C ILE A 678 6.75 -12.55 -102.71
N LEU A 679 5.57 -13.11 -102.99
CA LEU A 679 5.16 -13.56 -104.32
C LEU A 679 5.07 -12.39 -105.33
N PHE A 680 4.57 -11.23 -104.90
CA PHE A 680 4.46 -10.02 -105.73
C PHE A 680 5.80 -9.26 -105.85
N GLY A 681 6.59 -9.22 -104.76
CA GLY A 681 7.88 -8.53 -104.68
C GLY A 681 9.00 -9.16 -105.50
N MET A 682 8.82 -10.40 -105.97
CA MET A 682 9.72 -11.02 -106.96
C MET A 682 9.51 -10.52 -108.40
N SER A 683 8.49 -9.67 -108.66
CA SER A 683 8.08 -9.33 -110.03
C SER A 683 8.44 -7.91 -110.52
N LEU A 684 8.62 -6.93 -109.64
CA LEU A 684 8.88 -5.53 -110.03
C LEU A 684 9.95 -4.86 -109.17
N ASN A 685 11.18 -4.81 -109.68
CA ASN A 685 12.31 -4.14 -109.05
C ASN A 685 13.02 -3.23 -110.06
N GLN A 686 12.54 -1.97 -110.19
CA GLN A 686 13.25 -0.92 -110.91
C GLN A 686 12.91 0.50 -110.42
N ASN A 687 13.97 1.19 -109.98
CA ASN A 687 14.23 2.63 -110.12
C ASN A 687 13.54 3.70 -109.23
N GLN A 688 14.44 4.47 -108.60
CA GLN A 688 14.44 5.92 -108.31
C GLN A 688 13.94 6.48 -106.95
N SER A 689 14.73 7.45 -106.49
CA SER A 689 14.59 8.37 -105.34
C SER A 689 14.67 9.82 -105.89
N PRO A 690 14.74 10.93 -105.12
CA PRO A 690 14.45 11.17 -103.69
C PRO A 690 13.62 12.49 -103.41
N SER A 691 13.49 12.87 -102.12
CA SER A 691 13.58 14.26 -101.56
C SER A 691 12.36 15.06 -101.00
N THR A 692 12.58 15.56 -99.77
CA THR A 692 12.25 16.89 -99.14
C THR A 692 10.84 17.44 -98.80
N ALA A 693 10.68 17.71 -97.48
CA ALA A 693 10.20 18.95 -96.78
C ALA A 693 8.71 19.42 -96.77
N SER A 694 8.18 19.79 -95.58
CA SER A 694 8.00 21.20 -95.11
C SER A 694 6.89 21.47 -94.03
N SER A 695 7.24 22.29 -93.02
CA SER A 695 6.48 23.36 -92.27
C SER A 695 4.99 23.30 -91.86
N HIS A 696 4.67 23.67 -90.59
CA HIS A 696 3.95 24.90 -90.11
C HIS A 696 3.72 24.81 -88.57
N ILE A 697 4.06 25.78 -87.69
CA ILE A 697 3.48 27.13 -87.36
C ILE A 697 2.08 27.00 -86.67
N THR A 698 1.74 27.57 -85.49
CA THR A 698 1.88 28.97 -84.98
C THR A 698 1.80 29.11 -83.42
N ASP A 699 2.18 30.29 -82.91
CA ASP A 699 2.16 30.86 -81.53
C ASP A 699 0.82 30.99 -80.78
N THR A 700 0.83 31.35 -79.46
CA THR A 700 0.44 32.71 -78.93
C THR A 700 0.52 32.83 -77.37
N ALA A 701 0.84 34.05 -76.89
CA ALA A 701 1.23 34.54 -75.55
C ALA A 701 0.26 34.47 -74.32
N ALA A 702 0.86 34.36 -73.10
CA ALA A 702 0.90 35.30 -71.92
C ALA A 702 -0.28 36.27 -71.56
N PRO A 703 -0.32 37.03 -70.39
CA PRO A 703 0.39 36.95 -69.09
C PRO A 703 -0.40 37.40 -67.77
N LEU A 704 0.29 37.35 -66.60
CA LEU A 704 0.33 38.34 -65.45
C LEU A 704 -0.77 38.50 -64.33
N VAL A 705 -0.36 39.26 -63.26
CA VAL A 705 -1.07 39.92 -62.11
C VAL A 705 -1.23 39.06 -60.81
N GLN A 706 -0.49 39.28 -59.69
CA GLN A 706 -0.56 40.30 -58.58
C GLN A 706 -1.76 40.12 -57.59
N SER A 707 -1.76 40.43 -56.26
CA SER A 707 -0.76 40.93 -55.26
C SER A 707 -1.35 40.98 -53.80
N SER A 708 -0.52 41.32 -52.77
CA SER A 708 -0.86 41.90 -51.41
C SER A 708 -1.47 40.97 -50.30
N GLU A 709 -1.23 41.00 -48.97
CA GLU A 709 -0.68 41.92 -47.92
C GLU A 709 -1.75 42.90 -47.27
N VAL A 710 -1.83 43.29 -45.96
CA VAL A 710 -0.92 43.47 -44.77
C VAL A 710 -1.67 43.36 -43.38
N HIS A 711 -0.98 43.52 -42.23
CA HIS A 711 -1.39 43.97 -40.83
C HIS A 711 -1.78 42.93 -39.73
N ASP A 712 -1.28 42.94 -38.46
CA ASP A 712 -1.02 43.93 -37.35
C ASP A 712 -2.23 44.22 -36.42
N ALA A 713 -2.17 44.51 -35.10
CA ALA A 713 -1.16 44.38 -34.02
C ALA A 713 -1.74 44.75 -32.60
N GLN A 714 -1.12 44.29 -31.49
CA GLN A 714 -1.14 44.84 -30.08
C GLN A 714 -2.50 44.86 -29.28
N ARG A 715 -2.63 45.08 -27.94
CA ARG A 715 -1.75 45.63 -26.84
C ARG A 715 -2.20 45.27 -25.38
N SER A 716 -1.24 45.10 -24.46
CA SER A 716 -1.14 45.47 -23.00
C SER A 716 -2.31 45.50 -21.95
N GLY A 717 -1.99 45.16 -20.68
CA GLY A 717 -2.66 45.68 -19.45
C GLY A 717 -2.12 45.16 -18.09
N GLU A 718 -1.81 46.03 -17.11
CA GLU A 718 -1.23 45.72 -15.77
C GLU A 718 -2.25 45.81 -14.60
N ASN A 719 -1.90 45.27 -13.40
CA ASN A 719 -2.11 45.99 -12.12
C ASN A 719 -1.39 45.43 -10.86
N GLN A 720 -1.26 46.25 -9.80
CA GLN A 720 -0.43 46.00 -8.60
C GLN A 720 -1.16 45.78 -7.26
N LYS A 721 -0.51 44.98 -6.39
CA LYS A 721 -0.25 45.11 -4.91
C LYS A 721 -1.37 45.02 -3.85
N ASN A 722 -1.03 44.30 -2.76
CA ASN A 722 -1.02 44.83 -1.38
C ASN A 722 -0.19 43.94 -0.42
N GLY A 723 0.36 44.51 0.67
CA GLY A 723 1.37 43.88 1.54
C GLY A 723 0.92 43.60 3.00
N ARG A 724 1.79 42.95 3.79
CA ARG A 724 1.58 42.63 5.23
C ARG A 724 2.94 42.57 5.96
N PRO A 725 3.07 43.04 7.23
CA PRO A 725 4.37 43.37 7.82
C PRO A 725 5.14 42.19 8.43
N GLU A 726 6.46 42.37 8.55
CA GLU A 726 7.43 41.37 9.02
C GLU A 726 7.55 41.30 10.55
N LYS A 727 8.05 40.16 11.06
CA LYS A 727 8.26 39.89 12.49
C LYS A 727 9.75 39.91 12.86
N LYS A 728 10.02 40.31 14.10
CA LYS A 728 11.36 40.48 14.70
C LYS A 728 12.28 39.28 14.51
N ILE A 729 13.54 39.59 14.16
CA ILE A 729 14.68 38.68 14.03
C ILE A 729 15.06 38.07 15.39
N LYS A 730 15.53 36.81 15.39
CA LYS A 730 16.07 36.12 16.58
C LYS A 730 17.55 35.78 16.38
N THR A 731 18.35 36.18 17.37
CA THR A 731 19.66 35.64 17.82
C THR A 731 20.50 34.80 16.85
N GLU A 732 21.69 35.31 16.54
CA GLU A 732 22.72 34.70 15.71
C GLU A 732 23.56 33.64 16.44
N ASP A 733 24.12 32.69 15.69
CA ASP A 733 25.15 31.74 16.16
C ASP A 733 26.54 32.40 15.97
N PRO A 734 27.34 32.59 17.03
CA PRO A 734 28.58 33.37 16.98
C PRO A 734 29.71 32.76 16.13
N ARG A 735 29.50 31.58 15.52
CA ARG A 735 30.54 30.83 14.78
C ARG A 735 30.67 31.18 13.29
N PHE A 736 29.85 32.08 12.75
CA PHE A 736 29.93 32.51 11.34
C PHE A 736 29.95 34.04 11.22
N GLN A 737 31.14 34.61 11.01
CA GLN A 737 31.35 36.05 10.80
C GLN A 737 31.36 36.46 9.31
N GLY A 738 30.88 35.57 8.41
CA GLY A 738 30.77 35.88 6.98
C GLY A 738 29.53 36.70 6.64
N PRO A 739 29.48 37.36 5.46
CA PRO A 739 28.31 38.13 5.04
C PRO A 739 27.05 37.26 4.97
N GLU A 740 25.91 37.80 5.37
CA GLU A 740 24.67 37.02 5.39
C GLU A 740 24.17 36.74 3.95
N PHE A 741 24.17 35.46 3.58
CA PHE A 741 23.60 35.04 2.31
C PHE A 741 22.10 34.69 2.44
N SER A 742 21.29 35.29 1.57
CA SER A 742 19.91 34.90 1.34
C SER A 742 19.80 33.78 0.30
N LEU A 743 18.74 32.98 0.42
CA LEU A 743 18.30 32.00 -0.58
C LEU A 743 16.94 32.45 -1.12
N LEU A 744 16.68 32.24 -2.40
CA LEU A 744 15.33 32.47 -2.96
C LEU A 744 14.34 31.53 -2.26
N LEU A 745 13.43 32.11 -1.48
CA LEU A 745 12.40 31.39 -0.70
C LEU A 745 11.35 30.73 -1.60
N LYS A 746 11.09 31.33 -2.76
CA LYS A 746 10.18 30.85 -3.80
C LYS A 746 10.96 30.77 -5.10
N VAL A 747 11.25 29.55 -5.54
CA VAL A 747 11.86 29.26 -6.84
C VAL A 747 10.73 28.78 -7.75
N ALA A 748 10.47 29.48 -8.85
CA ALA A 748 9.32 29.24 -9.70
C ALA A 748 9.56 28.13 -10.73
N SER A 749 10.81 27.95 -11.18
CA SER A 749 11.20 27.00 -12.22
C SER A 749 12.52 26.29 -11.90
N ILE A 750 12.80 25.16 -12.56
CA ILE A 750 14.10 24.47 -12.45
C ILE A 750 15.27 25.31 -13.02
N PRO A 751 15.12 26.09 -14.12
CA PRO A 751 16.12 27.07 -14.55
C PRO A 751 16.51 28.09 -13.47
N ASP A 752 15.54 28.70 -12.78
CA ASP A 752 15.82 29.67 -11.69
C ASP A 752 16.63 29.02 -10.55
N LEU A 753 16.33 27.75 -10.25
CA LEU A 753 17.02 26.95 -9.25
C LEU A 753 18.50 26.78 -9.59
N LEU A 754 18.78 26.45 -10.86
CA LEU A 754 20.14 26.22 -11.34
C LEU A 754 20.93 27.50 -11.49
N LYS A 755 20.29 28.60 -11.92
CA LYS A 755 20.90 29.93 -11.95
C LYS A 755 21.39 30.33 -10.55
N GLU A 756 20.55 30.22 -9.52
CA GLU A 756 20.97 30.49 -8.13
C GLU A 756 22.03 29.48 -7.63
N TRP A 757 22.05 28.26 -8.16
CA TRP A 757 22.98 27.23 -7.73
C TRP A 757 24.40 27.42 -8.27
N TYR A 758 24.52 27.76 -9.55
CA TYR A 758 25.78 27.82 -10.28
C TYR A 758 26.27 29.25 -10.57
N ASP A 759 25.37 30.17 -10.90
CA ASP A 759 25.76 31.50 -11.36
C ASP A 759 25.98 32.45 -10.17
N SER A 760 27.11 33.14 -10.17
CA SER A 760 27.42 34.15 -9.17
C SER A 760 27.04 35.53 -9.68
N GLU A 761 26.30 36.29 -8.88
CA GLU A 761 25.98 37.69 -9.14
C GLU A 761 27.01 38.59 -8.41
N PRO A 762 27.28 39.82 -8.87
CA PRO A 762 28.17 40.74 -8.15
C PRO A 762 27.74 40.92 -6.67
N GLY A 763 28.64 40.59 -5.74
CA GLY A 763 28.36 40.61 -4.29
C GLY A 763 27.57 39.40 -3.74
N LYS A 764 27.18 38.44 -4.58
CA LYS A 764 26.35 37.29 -4.21
C LYS A 764 26.86 36.01 -4.90
N PRO A 765 27.82 35.29 -4.30
CA PRO A 765 28.33 34.03 -4.84
C PRO A 765 27.21 32.99 -4.99
N SER A 766 27.36 32.06 -5.93
CA SER A 766 26.42 30.96 -6.17
C SER A 766 26.32 29.99 -4.97
N ILE A 767 25.28 29.16 -4.91
CA ILE A 767 25.16 28.16 -3.82
C ILE A 767 26.33 27.18 -3.84
N GLU A 768 26.82 26.79 -5.01
CA GLU A 768 28.01 25.95 -5.16
C GLU A 768 29.26 26.63 -4.59
N GLU A 769 29.50 27.89 -4.95
CA GLU A 769 30.64 28.66 -4.45
C GLU A 769 30.57 28.87 -2.92
N ARG A 770 29.37 29.12 -2.37
CA ARG A 770 29.16 29.16 -0.92
C ARG A 770 29.46 27.83 -0.24
N ASN A 771 29.09 26.70 -0.86
CA ASN A 771 29.43 25.37 -0.35
C ASN A 771 30.94 25.12 -0.40
N ARG A 772 31.64 25.62 -1.42
CA ARG A 772 33.11 25.52 -1.55
C ARG A 772 33.84 26.35 -0.50
N LEU A 773 33.49 27.62 -0.36
CA LEU A 773 34.15 28.57 0.56
C LEU A 773 33.78 28.35 2.03
N PHE A 774 32.49 28.15 2.33
CA PHE A 774 31.96 28.19 3.71
C PHE A 774 31.36 26.85 4.19
N LYS A 775 31.46 25.79 3.38
CA LYS A 775 30.95 24.44 3.69
C LYS A 775 29.49 24.48 4.16
N ALA A 776 29.23 24.12 5.42
CA ALA A 776 27.90 24.15 6.02
C ALA A 776 27.64 25.39 6.90
N ALA A 777 28.64 26.24 7.17
CA ALA A 777 28.53 27.31 8.16
C ALA A 777 27.56 28.43 7.72
N TRP A 778 27.53 28.75 6.43
CA TRP A 778 26.67 29.80 5.85
C TRP A 778 25.15 29.50 5.90
N ARG A 779 24.76 28.27 6.27
CA ARG A 779 23.36 27.79 6.34
C ARG A 779 22.95 27.40 7.76
N SER A 780 23.48 28.13 8.75
CA SER A 780 23.29 27.93 10.20
C SER A 780 21.84 27.77 10.66
N SER A 781 20.88 28.47 10.05
CA SER A 781 19.46 28.30 10.36
C SER A 781 18.86 27.04 9.70
N ASP A 782 17.95 26.36 10.40
CA ASP A 782 17.19 25.21 9.86
C ASP A 782 16.46 25.52 8.56
N GLN A 783 15.93 26.74 8.41
CA GLN A 783 15.27 27.18 7.18
C GLN A 783 16.22 27.19 5.97
N LYS A 784 17.42 27.80 6.11
CA LYS A 784 18.45 27.78 5.06
C LYS A 784 18.94 26.36 4.77
N THR A 785 19.11 25.51 5.79
CA THR A 785 19.49 24.10 5.61
C THR A 785 18.40 23.28 4.91
N SER A 786 17.11 23.50 5.23
CA SER A 786 15.97 22.84 4.57
C SER A 786 15.84 23.27 3.10
N LEU A 787 15.95 24.57 2.80
CA LEU A 787 15.95 25.09 1.43
C LEU A 787 17.14 24.57 0.61
N HIS A 788 18.33 24.49 1.20
CA HIS A 788 19.52 23.91 0.56
C HIS A 788 19.30 22.43 0.20
N LYS A 789 18.83 21.61 1.15
CA LYS A 789 18.50 20.19 0.90
C LYS A 789 17.49 20.05 -0.25
N ARG A 790 16.41 20.83 -0.24
CA ARG A 790 15.37 20.82 -1.30
C ARG A 790 15.94 21.14 -2.69
N LYS A 791 16.80 22.16 -2.79
CA LYS A 791 17.45 22.53 -4.07
C LYS A 791 18.46 21.46 -4.52
N LYS A 792 19.23 20.90 -3.59
CA LYS A 792 20.20 19.83 -3.87
C LYS A 792 19.56 18.59 -4.52
N THR A 793 18.33 18.22 -4.16
CA THR A 793 17.60 17.09 -4.78
C THR A 793 17.49 17.21 -6.31
N PHE A 794 17.19 18.41 -6.82
CA PHE A 794 17.11 18.65 -8.27
C PHE A 794 18.48 18.57 -8.93
N VAL A 795 19.47 19.26 -8.35
CA VAL A 795 20.83 19.32 -8.89
C VAL A 795 21.47 17.93 -8.94
N ALA A 796 21.32 17.13 -7.89
CA ALA A 796 21.81 15.75 -7.86
C ALA A 796 21.12 14.86 -8.92
N PHE A 797 19.82 15.03 -9.19
CA PHE A 797 19.18 14.26 -10.25
C PHE A 797 19.66 14.67 -11.65
N ILE A 798 19.85 15.96 -11.88
CA ILE A 798 20.37 16.48 -13.16
C ILE A 798 21.80 15.98 -13.37
N HIS A 799 22.68 16.22 -12.41
CA HIS A 799 24.11 15.89 -12.47
C HIS A 799 24.40 14.39 -12.41
N ASP A 800 23.83 13.66 -11.44
CA ASP A 800 24.20 12.26 -11.20
C ASP A 800 23.35 11.27 -12.01
N THR A 801 22.27 11.72 -12.66
CA THR A 801 21.36 10.84 -13.42
C THR A 801 21.12 11.28 -14.86
N LEU A 802 20.68 12.52 -15.13
CA LEU A 802 20.32 12.93 -16.50
C LEU A 802 21.55 13.13 -17.38
N GLN A 803 22.51 13.95 -16.95
CA GLN A 803 23.71 14.26 -17.72
C GLN A 803 24.50 12.99 -18.13
N PRO A 804 24.94 12.11 -17.21
CA PRO A 804 25.77 10.96 -17.56
C PRO A 804 25.02 9.85 -18.30
N LYS A 805 23.73 9.61 -18.00
CA LYS A 805 22.99 8.47 -18.60
C LYS A 805 22.33 8.79 -19.93
N LEU A 806 22.14 10.07 -20.26
CA LEU A 806 21.54 10.50 -21.53
C LEU A 806 22.53 11.29 -22.41
N ASN A 807 23.78 11.47 -21.96
CA ASN A 807 24.80 12.32 -22.57
C ASN A 807 24.23 13.71 -22.92
N LEU A 808 23.87 14.47 -21.88
CA LEU A 808 23.25 15.79 -21.97
C LEU A 808 24.14 16.85 -21.33
N GLN A 809 24.17 18.04 -21.93
CA GLN A 809 24.67 19.23 -21.25
C GLN A 809 23.73 19.63 -20.11
N ARG A 810 24.26 20.35 -19.12
CA ARG A 810 23.52 20.75 -17.91
C ARG A 810 22.21 21.46 -18.24
N ASP A 811 22.26 22.39 -19.18
CA ASP A 811 21.15 23.27 -19.50
C ASP A 811 20.10 22.55 -20.37
N GLU A 812 20.50 21.58 -21.19
CA GLU A 812 19.59 20.66 -21.88
C GLU A 812 18.86 19.73 -20.89
N ALA A 813 19.60 19.16 -19.93
CA ALA A 813 19.03 18.31 -18.89
C ALA A 813 18.07 19.08 -17.97
N CYS A 814 18.38 20.35 -17.68
CA CYS A 814 17.47 21.29 -17.02
C CYS A 814 16.18 21.48 -17.81
N MET A 815 16.28 21.84 -19.11
CA MET A 815 15.12 22.13 -19.94
C MET A 815 14.24 20.90 -20.16
N LEU A 816 14.82 19.71 -20.35
CA LEU A 816 14.05 18.46 -20.40
C LEU A 816 13.29 18.18 -19.11
N LEU A 817 13.91 18.43 -17.95
CA LEU A 817 13.29 18.21 -16.64
C LEU A 817 12.17 19.22 -16.33
N GLU A 818 12.36 20.48 -16.74
CA GLU A 818 11.37 21.56 -16.61
C GLU A 818 10.18 21.36 -17.56
N THR A 819 10.42 20.95 -18.81
CA THR A 819 9.37 20.58 -19.77
C THR A 819 8.57 19.39 -19.23
N TYR A 820 9.25 18.34 -18.76
CA TYR A 820 8.57 17.19 -18.12
C TYR A 820 7.70 17.63 -16.94
N ARG A 821 8.19 18.55 -16.09
CA ARG A 821 7.43 19.09 -14.96
C ARG A 821 6.18 19.86 -15.42
N LYS A 822 6.28 20.66 -16.48
CA LYS A 822 5.17 21.44 -17.05
C LYS A 822 4.12 20.56 -17.70
N ASP A 823 4.54 19.57 -18.50
CA ASP A 823 3.63 18.65 -19.22
C ASP A 823 2.73 17.81 -18.29
N HIS A 824 3.14 17.64 -17.03
CA HIS A 824 2.38 16.92 -16.01
C HIS A 824 1.66 17.83 -15.00
N ASP A 825 1.70 19.16 -15.21
CA ASP A 825 1.19 20.19 -14.28
C ASP A 825 1.70 20.04 -12.83
N TRP A 826 3.00 19.75 -12.69
CA TRP A 826 3.60 19.48 -11.38
C TRP A 826 4.19 20.74 -10.73
N SER A 827 3.82 20.97 -9.47
CA SER A 827 4.51 21.95 -8.64
C SER A 827 5.97 21.54 -8.37
N MET A 828 6.83 22.51 -8.03
CA MET A 828 8.20 22.21 -7.59
C MET A 828 8.26 21.28 -6.36
N ASN A 829 7.25 21.28 -5.49
CA ASN A 829 7.21 20.33 -4.37
C ASN A 829 6.87 18.90 -4.84
N THR A 830 5.86 18.76 -5.70
CA THR A 830 5.43 17.48 -6.31
C THR A 830 6.58 16.82 -7.07
N MET A 831 7.33 17.63 -7.82
CA MET A 831 8.53 17.17 -8.53
C MET A 831 9.62 16.70 -7.56
N ARG A 832 9.91 17.47 -6.49
CA ARG A 832 10.89 17.09 -5.46
C ARG A 832 10.55 15.75 -4.80
N GLU A 833 9.30 15.56 -4.39
CA GLU A 833 8.82 14.34 -3.74
C GLU A 833 8.92 13.12 -4.67
N THR A 834 8.70 13.33 -5.97
CA THR A 834 8.92 12.32 -7.01
C THR A 834 10.39 11.94 -7.15
N LEU A 835 11.32 12.89 -7.03
CA LEU A 835 12.77 12.66 -7.07
C LEU A 835 13.35 12.07 -5.78
N GLU A 836 12.71 12.28 -4.62
CA GLU A 836 13.11 11.70 -3.33
C GLU A 836 12.83 10.18 -3.28
N SER A 837 11.77 9.70 -3.95
CA SER A 837 11.45 8.27 -4.07
C SER A 837 12.31 7.56 -5.12
N LYS A 838 13.15 6.59 -4.73
CA LYS A 838 13.98 5.77 -5.64
C LYS A 838 13.16 5.14 -6.78
N LYS A 839 11.96 4.63 -6.49
CA LYS A 839 11.07 4.00 -7.47
C LYS A 839 10.48 5.02 -8.45
N SER A 840 9.96 6.14 -7.94
CA SER A 840 9.33 7.18 -8.76
C SER A 840 10.36 7.93 -9.62
N ARG A 841 11.55 8.21 -9.07
CA ARG A 841 12.70 8.78 -9.78
C ARG A 841 13.17 7.89 -10.93
N ASN A 842 13.25 6.58 -10.74
CA ASN A 842 13.62 5.64 -11.81
C ASN A 842 12.56 5.61 -12.92
N LYS A 843 11.27 5.65 -12.56
CA LYS A 843 10.19 5.77 -13.57
C LYS A 843 10.31 7.06 -14.37
N LEU A 844 10.42 8.19 -13.68
CA LEU A 844 10.58 9.52 -14.30
C LEU A 844 11.79 9.59 -15.24
N PHE A 845 12.91 8.98 -14.85
CA PHE A 845 14.08 8.87 -15.71
C PHE A 845 13.78 8.10 -17.01
N ASN A 846 13.07 6.97 -16.92
CA ASN A 846 12.66 6.19 -18.10
C ASN A 846 11.68 6.98 -18.97
N ASP A 847 10.67 7.60 -18.36
CA ASP A 847 9.66 8.42 -19.07
C ASP A 847 10.34 9.60 -19.84
N ILE A 848 11.38 10.24 -19.26
CA ILE A 848 12.21 11.26 -19.95
C ILE A 848 13.10 10.64 -21.04
N ARG A 849 13.70 9.47 -20.80
CA ARG A 849 14.55 8.77 -21.77
C ARG A 849 13.77 8.38 -23.03
N GLU A 850 12.58 7.81 -22.86
CA GLU A 850 11.69 7.45 -23.96
C GLU A 850 11.26 8.68 -24.76
N ARG A 851 10.92 9.79 -24.10
CA ARG A 851 10.64 11.07 -24.78
C ARG A 851 11.84 11.59 -25.59
N LYS A 852 13.07 11.53 -25.06
CA LYS A 852 14.28 11.92 -25.82
C LYS A 852 14.46 11.04 -27.07
N ILE A 853 14.27 9.72 -26.94
CA ILE A 853 14.36 8.76 -28.04
C ILE A 853 13.29 9.04 -29.10
N ASN A 854 12.03 9.23 -28.69
CA ASN A 854 10.91 9.49 -29.61
C ASN A 854 11.06 10.84 -30.32
N ASN A 855 11.53 11.88 -29.64
CA ASN A 855 11.83 13.17 -30.27
C ASN A 855 12.97 13.07 -31.28
N PHE A 856 13.99 12.24 -31.02
CA PHE A 856 15.08 11.98 -31.97
C PHE A 856 14.58 11.23 -33.23
N TYR A 857 13.75 10.21 -33.06
CA TYR A 857 13.11 9.51 -34.18
C TYR A 857 12.18 10.43 -34.99
N ASN A 858 11.33 11.21 -34.32
CA ASN A 858 10.43 12.14 -35.01
C ASN A 858 11.21 13.21 -35.78
N PHE A 859 12.27 13.79 -35.20
CA PHE A 859 13.12 14.75 -35.92
C PHE A 859 13.76 14.13 -37.17
N HIS A 860 14.27 12.89 -37.06
CA HIS A 860 14.79 12.17 -38.23
C HIS A 860 13.72 11.83 -39.26
N LEU A 861 12.50 11.43 -38.87
CA LEU A 861 11.40 11.23 -39.82
C LEU A 861 11.04 12.53 -40.54
N THR A 862 10.91 13.65 -39.84
CA THR A 862 10.60 14.94 -40.49
C THR A 862 11.70 15.39 -41.45
N SER A 863 12.98 15.17 -41.10
CA SER A 863 14.09 15.44 -42.01
C SER A 863 14.14 14.48 -43.21
N VAL A 864 13.79 13.21 -43.04
CA VAL A 864 13.70 12.24 -44.15
C VAL A 864 12.52 12.54 -45.06
N CYS A 865 11.39 13.00 -44.53
CA CYS A 865 10.26 13.48 -45.33
C CYS A 865 10.66 14.74 -46.13
N ALA A 866 11.31 15.73 -45.50
CA ALA A 866 11.79 16.92 -46.21
C ALA A 866 12.77 16.57 -47.35
N ILE A 867 13.71 15.65 -47.12
CA ILE A 867 14.63 15.15 -48.16
C ILE A 867 13.86 14.38 -49.25
N ALA A 868 12.79 13.65 -48.91
CA ALA A 868 11.96 12.95 -49.90
C ALA A 868 11.16 13.93 -50.77
N ASP A 869 10.67 15.02 -50.19
CA ASP A 869 9.99 16.12 -50.91
C ASP A 869 10.97 16.87 -51.82
N ASP A 870 12.18 17.20 -51.34
CA ASP A 870 13.26 17.77 -52.15
C ASP A 870 13.62 16.83 -53.33
N PHE A 871 13.71 15.52 -53.09
CA PHE A 871 13.95 14.52 -54.14
C PHE A 871 12.78 14.41 -55.14
N ALA A 872 11.54 14.59 -54.69
CA ALA A 872 10.37 14.63 -55.57
C ALA A 872 10.38 15.88 -56.46
N GLU A 873 10.77 17.04 -55.91
CA GLU A 873 10.92 18.29 -56.67
C GLU A 873 12.04 18.17 -57.72
N ILE A 874 13.22 17.69 -57.34
CA ILE A 874 14.35 17.40 -58.24
C ILE A 874 13.92 16.42 -59.34
N LYS A 875 13.21 15.35 -59.00
CA LYS A 875 12.70 14.38 -59.99
C LYS A 875 11.68 15.00 -60.95
N SER A 876 10.88 15.97 -60.50
CA SER A 876 9.98 16.75 -61.36
C SER A 876 10.72 17.71 -62.30
N VAL A 877 11.90 18.21 -61.89
CA VAL A 877 12.76 19.08 -62.71
C VAL A 877 13.56 18.27 -63.73
N VAL A 878 14.05 17.09 -63.36
CA VAL A 878 14.74 16.17 -64.29
C VAL A 878 13.77 15.65 -65.36
N ASN A 879 12.57 15.21 -64.98
CA ASN A 879 11.54 14.77 -65.93
C ASN A 879 11.06 15.89 -66.88
N ARG A 880 11.22 17.18 -66.52
CA ARG A 880 10.90 18.31 -67.40
C ARG A 880 11.99 18.66 -68.41
N ASN A 881 13.22 18.16 -68.24
CA ASN A 881 14.38 18.57 -69.03
C ASN A 881 15.05 17.43 -69.83
N PHE A 882 14.64 16.16 -69.64
CA PHE A 882 15.38 15.00 -70.16
C PHE A 882 14.51 13.85 -70.73
N ILE A 883 13.38 14.15 -71.38
CA ILE A 883 12.72 13.22 -72.32
C ILE A 883 12.21 14.02 -73.54
N PRO A 884 12.60 13.68 -74.79
CA PRO A 884 11.97 14.19 -76.02
C PRO A 884 10.56 13.64 -76.26
#